data_AF-A0A8H5LRN1-F1
#
_entry.id   AF-A0A8H5LRN1-F1
#
_cell.length_a   1.000
_cell.length_b   1.000
_cell.length_c   1.000
_cell.angle_alpha   90.00
_cell.angle_beta   90.00
_cell.angle_gamma   90.00
#
_symmetry.space_group_name_H-M   'P 1'
#
loop_
_entity.id
_entity.type
_entity.pdbx_description
1 polymer ?
#
loop_
_entity_poly.entity_id
_entity_poly.type
_entity_poly.pdbx_seq_one_letter_code
_entity_poly.pdbx_strand_id
1 'polypeptide(L)'
;MGVKRVCPKNGSPCASGSEKEKESPSEAQRRVFALTIELLSPSGNATMTSQQKYQKMGSWFLGPRGENYALMEKKFADIVEGVRAGRLQYFPSDPNFITDETIASASFIDGVADITEALNFISQGLAEHSVPFFSPRYAGHMSFDVSLPAVLGYLAAMQYNQNNVTPEASPFSSFIEYTVGQQLCSMLGYNTQNSEGEPAGWGHITCGGSIANLESMWVARNLKYYPLSLKNAMKPGQPLEFVASSFMTTLCNGTQQNFFSSSTWELLNLTPTEVVDLPGRLTGQFGISQQTLDNILDQFSIQTVGKDQLDRDFDITSPPQFFLSRANHYSWPKGAAILGVGKENMIELRVDNDARLDYDHLVQELDKRLSEGRAVYGITAIIGTTEHGSVDPLQKIVQLREEMQTKGLSFVIHADAAWGGYFASKKVRLLAPRIPLPEYAFSIPLSEYTNQQMLALREADSITIDPHKSGYNPYPAGAICYRDGRFRFLTTWTSPYISTTSGDDISMGIYGVEGSKPGASPVAVWMSLQVLKEEGYADLLGVAMLTGTKMYCNWATTTLDSNSLVITPFNQLPSERAGGTPEDVYNERVRIRDKIVLQPNALLEQDEETLRFMQTLGSDLMINAFACNFHIGGQLNTDVVEASFLNQRLYKRLSVTSMEDKLNEKPIIIMATEFSQEVYEGALVKFKNRLGLEGDEDLYALSNVSMSPWPTANDFLKTIIDAFKEVAEEEIKTCLVRVTDQPSMHSFVIHGNNELFMVYISSFNVENYRRQVIVKATLSDAATLSRLQRERDNNPSAIFTFHTGLGVLTELMAQKQWVGDIYEGLPTIYGSGALLTQVRCDVEVVLDKSLRRADLDKNYPVAMPFYLFGTPQETHMDHILLHSPNVHLTASQVKLDLTPSLPDVSGKVLILEAQRENLMQPFTVNHQPIFFSPNATLKASVYDALPTRDSKPVPISTGTVTLPTDIGKLFVDFNFINLPAATEIHISSTQAGIPDAVATAAVKLFNAQKPSITWDDNVVNSINRLVSNAGDCKITLGSYNEHQGQGEGVVIRSLSRFLGPTVGPTTSLAERLGISFGTSGALIQNQSASTVSSNAPTSLQFKPMDL
;
A
#
# COMPACT_ATOMS: atom_id res chain seq x y z
N MET A 1 -29.71 56.69 -20.57
CA MET A 1 -29.66 57.63 -21.71
C MET A 1 -30.02 56.85 -22.95
N GLY A 2 -31.18 57.14 -23.56
CA GLY A 2 -31.60 56.45 -24.79
C GLY A 2 -31.31 57.28 -26.04
N VAL A 3 -31.18 56.62 -27.19
CA VAL A 3 -31.60 57.08 -28.53
C VAL A 3 -31.72 55.81 -29.41
N LYS A 4 -32.90 55.34 -29.85
CA LYS A 4 -33.87 55.79 -30.88
C LYS A 4 -33.53 55.32 -32.32
N ARG A 5 -34.54 54.70 -32.95
CA ARG A 5 -35.00 54.76 -34.37
C ARG A 5 -35.07 53.38 -35.04
N VAL A 6 -35.99 53.03 -35.94
CA VAL A 6 -37.25 53.58 -36.50
C VAL A 6 -37.84 52.41 -37.31
N CYS A 7 -39.15 52.13 -37.21
CA CYS A 7 -39.86 51.29 -38.20
C CYS A 7 -40.40 52.15 -39.36
N PRO A 8 -40.65 51.54 -40.53
CA PRO A 8 -41.84 51.86 -41.30
C PRO A 8 -42.77 50.65 -41.45
N LYS A 9 -44.07 50.96 -41.37
CA LYS A 9 -45.24 50.08 -41.44
C LYS A 9 -45.61 49.73 -42.89
N ASN A 10 -46.20 48.56 -43.13
CA ASN A 10 -47.64 48.40 -43.43
C ASN A 10 -47.98 46.99 -43.97
N GLY A 11 -49.06 46.40 -43.44
CA GLY A 11 -49.86 45.39 -44.16
C GLY A 11 -50.15 44.08 -43.42
N SER A 12 -51.05 44.10 -42.43
CA SER A 12 -51.69 42.90 -41.86
C SER A 12 -52.71 42.28 -42.85
N PRO A 13 -53.10 41.00 -42.70
CA PRO A 13 -54.20 40.71 -41.79
C PRO A 13 -53.96 39.53 -40.84
N CYS A 14 -54.63 39.63 -39.70
CA CYS A 14 -54.61 38.74 -38.54
C CYS A 14 -55.09 37.31 -38.80
N ALA A 15 -54.50 36.33 -38.09
CA ALA A 15 -55.22 35.22 -37.49
C ALA A 15 -54.42 34.58 -36.33
N SER A 16 -55.00 34.69 -35.12
CA SER A 16 -55.02 33.73 -33.99
C SER A 16 -53.74 33.03 -33.49
N GLY A 17 -53.45 33.27 -32.20
CA GLY A 17 -53.03 32.23 -31.24
C GLY A 17 -51.53 31.97 -31.11
N SER A 18 -50.81 32.79 -30.34
CA SER A 18 -49.47 32.42 -29.86
C SER A 18 -49.59 31.41 -28.71
N GLU A 19 -49.61 30.13 -29.03
CA GLU A 19 -48.96 29.14 -28.15
C GLU A 19 -47.48 29.52 -28.12
N LYS A 20 -46.93 29.76 -26.93
CA LYS A 20 -45.48 29.78 -26.75
C LYS A 20 -45.02 28.36 -27.07
N GLU A 21 -44.47 28.16 -28.26
CA GLU A 21 -43.72 26.95 -28.60
C GLU A 21 -42.69 26.73 -27.48
N LYS A 22 -42.85 25.63 -26.76
CA LYS A 22 -41.80 25.09 -25.89
C LYS A 22 -40.62 24.77 -26.80
N GLU A 23 -39.45 25.37 -26.53
CA GLU A 23 -38.17 24.96 -27.15
C GLU A 23 -38.09 23.43 -27.15
N SER A 24 -37.81 22.84 -28.32
CA SER A 24 -37.65 21.39 -28.39
C SER A 24 -36.43 20.95 -27.56
N PRO A 25 -36.45 19.76 -26.93
CA PRO A 25 -35.29 19.24 -26.17
C PRO A 25 -33.97 19.29 -26.94
N SER A 26 -34.04 19.12 -28.27
CA SER A 26 -32.88 19.19 -29.18
C SER A 26 -32.22 20.56 -29.24
N GLU A 27 -32.98 21.64 -29.03
CA GLU A 27 -32.50 23.02 -29.14
C GLU A 27 -31.81 23.47 -27.85
N ALA A 28 -32.32 23.03 -26.70
CA ALA A 28 -31.65 23.19 -25.41
C ALA A 28 -30.34 22.39 -25.33
N GLN A 29 -30.33 21.14 -25.81
CA GLN A 29 -29.11 20.33 -25.95
C GLN A 29 -28.09 21.01 -26.86
N ARG A 30 -28.51 21.53 -28.03
CA ARG A 30 -27.63 22.31 -28.92
C ARG A 30 -27.10 23.59 -28.30
N ARG A 31 -27.87 24.25 -27.44
CA ARG A 31 -27.46 25.47 -26.73
C ARG A 31 -26.46 25.18 -25.61
N VAL A 32 -26.62 24.07 -24.88
CA VAL A 32 -25.62 23.55 -23.94
C VAL A 32 -24.36 23.10 -24.68
N PHE A 33 -24.51 22.46 -25.84
CA PHE A 33 -23.41 22.09 -26.74
C PHE A 33 -22.65 23.34 -27.22
N ALA A 34 -23.37 24.39 -27.64
CA ALA A 34 -22.79 25.67 -28.05
C ALA A 34 -22.12 26.43 -26.89
N LEU A 35 -22.71 26.44 -25.69
CA LEU A 35 -22.11 27.01 -24.49
C LEU A 35 -20.85 26.25 -24.05
N THR A 36 -20.86 24.93 -24.16
CA THR A 36 -19.68 24.09 -23.91
C THR A 36 -18.59 24.36 -24.94
N ILE A 37 -18.95 24.53 -26.22
CA ILE A 37 -18.00 24.91 -27.29
C ILE A 37 -17.46 26.35 -27.14
N GLU A 38 -18.28 27.32 -26.71
CA GLU A 38 -17.80 28.68 -26.38
C GLU A 38 -16.83 28.66 -25.19
N LEU A 39 -17.06 27.81 -24.19
CA LEU A 39 -16.14 27.61 -23.04
C LEU A 39 -14.83 26.87 -23.42
N LEU A 40 -14.86 26.08 -24.51
CA LEU A 40 -13.69 25.43 -25.12
C LEU A 40 -12.87 26.36 -26.02
N SER A 41 -13.34 27.59 -26.27
CA SER A 41 -12.56 28.57 -27.03
C SER A 41 -11.31 28.99 -26.25
N PRO A 42 -10.10 28.97 -26.85
CA PRO A 42 -8.89 29.37 -26.17
C PRO A 42 -9.02 30.84 -25.76
N SER A 43 -9.08 31.09 -24.45
CA SER A 43 -9.02 32.45 -23.91
C SER A 43 -7.66 33.02 -24.31
N GLY A 44 -7.65 33.94 -25.27
CA GLY A 44 -6.46 34.68 -25.65
C GLY A 44 -5.89 35.32 -24.40
N ASN A 45 -4.69 34.92 -24.00
CA ASN A 45 -4.06 35.45 -22.79
C ASN A 45 -2.57 35.69 -23.03
N ALA A 46 -2.15 36.86 -22.55
CA ALA A 46 -0.76 37.15 -22.26
C ALA A 46 -0.14 36.02 -21.43
N THR A 47 1.13 35.72 -21.70
CA THR A 47 1.86 34.61 -21.07
C THR A 47 1.95 34.82 -19.55
N MET A 48 1.26 34.00 -18.75
CA MET A 48 1.36 34.04 -17.29
C MET A 48 2.77 33.63 -16.83
N THR A 49 3.31 34.35 -15.85
CA THR A 49 4.55 33.98 -15.15
C THR A 49 4.35 32.74 -14.28
N SER A 50 5.43 32.03 -13.92
CA SER A 50 5.37 30.87 -13.02
C SER A 50 4.74 31.19 -11.67
N GLN A 51 5.00 32.37 -11.12
CA GLN A 51 4.37 32.82 -9.88
C GLN A 51 2.84 32.99 -10.04
N GLN A 52 2.38 33.61 -11.13
CA GLN A 52 0.94 33.76 -11.39
C GLN A 52 0.24 32.40 -11.56
N LYS A 53 0.92 31.45 -12.21
CA LYS A 53 0.43 30.06 -12.33
C LYS A 53 0.31 29.40 -10.95
N TYR A 54 1.33 29.52 -10.10
CA TYR A 54 1.32 28.99 -8.73
C TYR A 54 0.22 29.63 -7.86
N GLN A 55 0.03 30.96 -7.95
CA GLN A 55 -1.07 31.66 -7.28
C GLN A 55 -2.45 31.17 -7.75
N LYS A 56 -2.60 30.94 -9.06
CA LYS A 56 -3.84 30.38 -9.62
C LYS A 56 -4.13 28.99 -9.06
N MET A 57 -3.11 28.13 -8.90
CA MET A 57 -3.25 26.80 -8.27
C MET A 57 -3.75 26.91 -6.84
N GLY A 58 -3.33 27.94 -6.09
CA GLY A 58 -3.83 28.21 -4.75
C GLY A 58 -5.35 28.36 -4.67
N SER A 59 -6.03 28.72 -5.78
CA SER A 59 -7.51 28.80 -5.82
C SER A 59 -8.23 27.47 -6.06
N TRP A 60 -7.48 26.39 -6.36
CA TRP A 60 -8.05 25.10 -6.78
C TRP A 60 -8.20 24.10 -5.65
N PHE A 61 -7.81 24.43 -4.43
CA PHE A 61 -7.80 23.52 -3.28
C PHE A 61 -8.45 24.21 -2.07
N LEU A 62 -8.93 23.44 -1.10
CA LEU A 62 -9.33 24.04 0.18
C LEU A 62 -8.11 24.61 0.91
N GLY A 63 -6.99 23.89 0.80
CA GLY A 63 -5.66 24.30 1.24
C GLY A 63 -5.22 23.60 2.53
N PRO A 64 -3.90 23.47 2.78
CA PRO A 64 -3.34 22.80 3.94
C PRO A 64 -3.86 23.22 5.31
N ARG A 65 -4.36 24.46 5.42
CA ARG A 65 -4.91 25.04 6.66
C ARG A 65 -6.34 25.54 6.48
N GLY A 66 -7.01 25.15 5.41
CA GLY A 66 -8.34 25.67 5.08
C GLY A 66 -8.32 27.14 4.65
N GLU A 67 -7.26 27.60 3.99
CA GLU A 67 -7.07 28.99 3.56
C GLU A 67 -8.24 29.49 2.69
N ASN A 68 -8.90 28.60 1.95
CA ASN A 68 -10.04 28.92 1.10
C ASN A 68 -11.41 28.58 1.71
N TYR A 69 -11.53 28.44 3.05
CA TYR A 69 -12.80 28.06 3.69
C TYR A 69 -13.95 29.01 3.32
N ALA A 70 -13.71 30.33 3.31
CA ALA A 70 -14.73 31.33 3.01
C ALA A 70 -15.24 31.23 1.56
N LEU A 71 -14.36 30.82 0.63
CA LEU A 71 -14.75 30.54 -0.74
C LEU A 71 -15.65 29.29 -0.80
N MET A 72 -15.27 28.22 -0.10
CA MET A 72 -16.05 26.97 -0.06
C MET A 72 -17.43 27.19 0.57
N GLU A 73 -17.50 27.86 1.72
CA GLU A 73 -18.76 28.18 2.42
C GLU A 73 -19.70 28.97 1.51
N LYS A 74 -19.20 30.06 0.90
CA LYS A 74 -19.99 30.87 -0.01
C LYS A 74 -20.49 30.07 -1.21
N LYS A 75 -19.63 29.25 -1.82
CA LYS A 75 -19.99 28.46 -3.00
C LYS A 75 -20.98 27.35 -2.67
N PHE A 76 -20.87 26.76 -1.49
CA PHE A 76 -21.86 25.80 -1.01
C PHE A 76 -23.24 26.47 -0.79
N ALA A 77 -23.27 27.67 -0.21
CA ALA A 77 -24.50 28.45 -0.09
C ALA A 77 -25.11 28.80 -1.46
N ASP A 78 -24.29 29.21 -2.43
CA ASP A 78 -24.71 29.46 -3.82
C ASP A 78 -25.36 28.20 -4.44
N ILE A 79 -24.79 27.02 -4.20
CA ILE A 79 -25.33 25.73 -4.68
C ILE A 79 -26.70 25.45 -4.04
N VAL A 80 -26.82 25.58 -2.73
CA VAL A 80 -28.07 25.34 -1.99
C VAL A 80 -29.18 26.27 -2.48
N GLU A 81 -28.89 27.56 -2.67
CA GLU A 81 -29.86 28.51 -3.22
C GLU A 81 -30.23 28.18 -4.68
N GLY A 82 -29.27 27.74 -5.50
CA GLY A 82 -29.53 27.26 -6.85
C GLY A 82 -30.49 26.06 -6.88
N VAL A 83 -30.30 25.08 -6.00
CA VAL A 83 -31.19 23.92 -5.86
C VAL A 83 -32.58 24.35 -5.42
N ARG A 84 -32.67 25.25 -4.43
CA ARG A 84 -33.95 25.81 -3.97
C ARG A 84 -34.69 26.53 -5.09
N ALA A 85 -34.01 27.41 -5.83
CA ALA A 85 -34.59 28.13 -6.96
C ALA A 85 -35.09 27.17 -8.04
N GLY A 86 -34.31 26.13 -8.36
CA GLY A 86 -34.72 25.10 -9.32
C GLY A 86 -35.97 24.33 -8.88
N ARG A 87 -36.07 23.96 -7.60
CA ARG A 87 -37.26 23.27 -7.04
C ARG A 87 -38.50 24.16 -7.05
N LEU A 88 -38.37 25.44 -6.71
CA LEU A 88 -39.50 26.40 -6.73
C LEU A 88 -39.98 26.71 -8.15
N GLN A 89 -39.10 26.65 -9.15
CA GLN A 89 -39.46 26.86 -10.54
C GLN A 89 -40.21 25.66 -11.15
N TYR A 90 -39.99 24.45 -10.63
CA TYR A 90 -40.65 23.24 -11.10
C TYR A 90 -42.07 23.16 -10.53
N PHE A 91 -43.07 23.37 -11.39
CA PHE A 91 -44.49 23.51 -11.01
C PHE A 91 -44.73 24.55 -9.88
N PRO A 92 -44.57 25.85 -10.16
CA PRO A 92 -44.60 26.91 -9.14
C PRO A 92 -45.91 27.06 -8.36
N SER A 93 -46.98 26.40 -8.80
CA SER A 93 -48.29 26.41 -8.15
C SER A 93 -48.46 25.35 -7.06
N ASP A 94 -47.53 24.41 -6.96
CA ASP A 94 -47.59 23.33 -5.98
C ASP A 94 -47.43 23.91 -4.55
N PRO A 95 -48.16 23.38 -3.56
CA PRO A 95 -48.07 23.86 -2.19
C PRO A 95 -46.76 23.41 -1.52
N ASN A 96 -46.38 24.09 -0.43
CA ASN A 96 -45.32 23.59 0.45
C ASN A 96 -45.81 22.34 1.19
N PHE A 97 -45.12 21.20 0.99
CA PHE A 97 -45.43 19.94 1.69
C PHE A 97 -44.84 19.88 3.11
N ILE A 98 -43.74 20.61 3.35
CA ILE A 98 -43.18 20.84 4.67
C ILE A 98 -43.54 22.27 5.04
N THR A 99 -44.54 22.45 5.91
CA THR A 99 -45.11 23.76 6.26
C THR A 99 -44.39 24.40 7.44
N ASP A 100 -44.63 25.70 7.66
CA ASP A 100 -44.09 26.42 8.82
C ASP A 100 -44.57 25.79 10.15
N GLU A 101 -45.80 25.27 10.21
CA GLU A 101 -46.30 24.54 11.39
C GLU A 101 -45.57 23.21 11.60
N THR A 102 -45.21 22.51 10.52
CA THR A 102 -44.43 21.27 10.60
C THR A 102 -43.03 21.58 11.12
N ILE A 103 -42.38 22.61 10.58
CA ILE A 103 -41.05 23.07 11.00
C ILE A 103 -41.04 23.51 12.47
N ALA A 104 -42.11 24.19 12.93
CA ALA A 104 -42.25 24.63 14.31
C ALA A 104 -42.66 23.51 15.29
N SER A 105 -42.97 22.30 14.81
CA SER A 105 -43.41 21.19 15.65
C SER A 105 -42.27 20.62 16.50
N ALA A 106 -42.61 20.13 17.70
CA ALA A 106 -41.63 19.53 18.60
C ALA A 106 -40.90 18.33 17.95
N SER A 107 -41.63 17.48 17.20
CA SER A 107 -41.04 16.32 16.52
C SER A 107 -40.06 16.71 15.40
N PHE A 108 -40.30 17.81 14.70
CA PHE A 108 -39.34 18.30 13.69
C PHE A 108 -38.07 18.83 14.34
N ILE A 109 -38.21 19.63 15.41
CA ILE A 109 -37.08 20.16 16.17
C ILE A 109 -36.23 19.03 16.77
N ASP A 110 -36.87 17.99 17.30
CA ASP A 110 -36.22 16.76 17.80
C ASP A 110 -35.42 16.06 16.69
N GLY A 111 -36.02 15.84 15.52
CA GLY A 111 -35.31 15.26 14.37
C GLY A 111 -34.15 16.12 13.84
N VAL A 112 -34.22 17.45 13.95
CA VAL A 112 -33.09 18.34 13.63
C VAL A 112 -31.97 18.20 14.66
N ALA A 113 -32.31 18.00 15.94
CA ALA A 113 -31.33 17.75 16.98
C ALA A 113 -30.58 16.43 16.72
N ASP A 114 -31.29 15.36 16.35
CA ASP A 114 -30.69 14.06 15.97
C ASP A 114 -29.71 14.20 14.79
N ILE A 115 -30.09 14.94 13.75
CA ILE A 115 -29.22 15.22 12.59
C ILE A 115 -27.97 16.00 13.06
N THR A 116 -28.15 16.99 13.92
CA THR A 116 -27.06 17.83 14.42
C THR A 116 -26.06 17.02 15.25
N GLU A 117 -26.55 16.15 16.13
CA GLU A 117 -25.72 15.25 16.93
C GLU A 117 -24.91 14.29 16.04
N ALA A 118 -25.57 13.64 15.09
CA ALA A 118 -24.92 12.73 14.15
C ALA A 118 -23.86 13.44 13.28
N LEU A 119 -24.16 14.64 12.78
CA LEU A 119 -23.23 15.44 11.99
C LEU A 119 -22.02 15.91 12.80
N ASN A 120 -22.22 16.35 14.04
CA ASN A 120 -21.14 16.75 14.93
C ASN A 120 -20.21 15.57 15.23
N PHE A 121 -20.79 14.40 15.55
CA PHE A 121 -20.03 13.17 15.80
C PHE A 121 -19.14 12.79 14.61
N ILE A 122 -19.69 12.71 13.40
CA ILE A 122 -18.92 12.28 12.22
C ILE A 122 -17.91 13.35 11.79
N SER A 123 -18.24 14.64 11.87
CA SER A 123 -17.34 15.73 11.51
C SER A 123 -16.10 15.78 12.41
N GLN A 124 -16.32 15.69 13.73
CA GLN A 124 -15.22 15.66 14.70
C GLN A 124 -14.37 14.40 14.54
N GLY A 125 -15.00 13.23 14.42
CA GLY A 125 -14.29 11.96 14.23
C GLY A 125 -13.41 11.94 12.97
N LEU A 126 -13.90 12.48 11.86
CA LEU A 126 -13.11 12.61 10.63
C LEU A 126 -11.94 13.58 10.81
N ALA A 127 -12.12 14.71 11.50
CA ALA A 127 -11.05 15.67 11.73
C ALA A 127 -9.93 15.13 12.63
N GLU A 128 -10.27 14.30 13.62
CA GLU A 128 -9.32 13.77 14.61
C GLU A 128 -8.58 12.51 14.12
N HIS A 129 -9.25 11.64 13.35
CA HIS A 129 -8.74 10.29 13.05
C HIS A 129 -8.43 10.03 11.56
N SER A 130 -8.73 10.97 10.65
CA SER A 130 -8.40 10.79 9.23
C SER A 130 -6.93 11.06 8.95
N VAL A 131 -6.37 10.33 7.99
CA VAL A 131 -5.03 10.64 7.46
C VAL A 131 -5.07 12.06 6.84
N PRO A 132 -4.15 12.97 7.21
CA PRO A 132 -4.21 14.36 6.79
C PRO A 132 -3.66 14.57 5.38
N PHE A 133 -4.32 14.02 4.35
CA PHE A 133 -3.90 14.11 2.94
C PHE A 133 -3.75 15.55 2.45
N PHE A 134 -4.45 16.51 3.06
CA PHE A 134 -4.34 17.94 2.77
C PHE A 134 -2.99 18.54 3.18
N SER A 135 -2.28 17.92 4.13
CA SER A 135 -1.03 18.45 4.68
C SER A 135 0.14 18.20 3.72
N PRO A 136 1.01 19.20 3.45
CA PRO A 136 2.25 19.01 2.70
C PRO A 136 3.28 18.12 3.43
N ARG A 137 3.02 17.71 4.69
CA ARG A 137 3.79 16.66 5.39
C ARG A 137 3.46 15.26 4.87
N TYR A 138 2.32 15.09 4.21
CA TYR A 138 1.94 13.84 3.59
C TYR A 138 2.65 13.67 2.25
N ALA A 139 3.46 12.61 2.15
CA ALA A 139 4.16 12.16 0.96
C ALA A 139 4.08 10.62 0.86
N GLY A 140 2.94 10.05 1.26
CA GLY A 140 2.69 8.61 1.33
C GLY A 140 2.20 8.03 -0.01
N HIS A 141 0.96 7.54 -0.03
CA HIS A 141 0.30 6.99 -1.21
C HIS A 141 -0.22 8.05 -2.20
N MET A 142 -0.81 7.60 -3.32
CA MET A 142 -1.52 8.40 -4.34
C MET A 142 -2.79 9.07 -3.79
N SER A 143 -2.64 9.93 -2.80
CA SER A 143 -3.71 10.68 -2.16
C SER A 143 -3.19 12.06 -1.78
N PHE A 144 -4.02 13.07 -1.98
CA PHE A 144 -3.72 14.45 -1.67
C PHE A 144 -5.03 15.21 -1.45
N ASP A 145 -4.94 16.50 -1.11
CA ASP A 145 -6.09 17.39 -1.18
C ASP A 145 -6.76 17.29 -2.56
N VAL A 146 -8.08 17.22 -2.54
CA VAL A 146 -8.88 17.13 -3.77
C VAL A 146 -9.14 18.54 -4.28
N SER A 147 -9.30 18.67 -5.60
CA SER A 147 -9.56 19.98 -6.17
C SER A 147 -10.94 20.48 -5.73
N LEU A 148 -10.98 21.72 -5.24
CA LEU A 148 -12.19 22.41 -4.81
C LEU A 148 -13.26 22.47 -5.93
N PRO A 149 -12.92 22.67 -7.22
CA PRO A 149 -13.89 22.53 -8.31
C PRO A 149 -14.58 21.16 -8.35
N ALA A 150 -13.84 20.06 -8.16
CA ALA A 150 -14.41 18.72 -8.14
C ALA A 150 -15.38 18.54 -6.96
N VAL A 151 -14.98 18.99 -5.76
CA VAL A 151 -15.82 18.92 -4.55
C VAL A 151 -17.13 19.68 -4.76
N LEU A 152 -17.05 20.91 -5.26
CA LEU A 152 -18.23 21.74 -5.55
C LEU A 152 -19.11 21.12 -6.65
N GLY A 153 -18.51 20.55 -7.69
CA GLY A 153 -19.24 19.83 -8.74
C GLY A 153 -19.99 18.61 -8.22
N TYR A 154 -19.33 17.79 -7.41
CA TYR A 154 -19.94 16.62 -6.79
C TYR A 154 -21.09 17.03 -5.84
N LEU A 155 -20.86 18.04 -4.99
CA LEU A 155 -21.87 18.59 -4.07
C LEU A 155 -23.07 19.17 -4.81
N ALA A 156 -22.86 19.85 -5.95
CA ALA A 156 -23.96 20.39 -6.75
C ALA A 156 -24.81 19.27 -7.38
N ALA A 157 -24.17 18.28 -7.98
CA ALA A 157 -24.85 17.20 -8.68
C ALA A 157 -25.55 16.21 -7.73
N MET A 158 -24.97 15.93 -6.55
CA MET A 158 -25.58 14.99 -5.59
C MET A 158 -26.97 15.44 -5.10
N GLN A 159 -27.27 16.75 -5.11
CA GLN A 159 -28.56 17.29 -4.68
C GLN A 159 -29.72 16.86 -5.60
N TYR A 160 -29.39 16.38 -6.81
CA TYR A 160 -30.33 15.83 -7.78
C TYR A 160 -30.30 14.30 -7.88
N ASN A 161 -29.29 13.65 -7.27
CA ASN A 161 -29.15 12.19 -7.20
C ASN A 161 -29.39 11.45 -8.53
N GLN A 162 -28.86 11.99 -9.63
CA GLN A 162 -29.06 11.42 -10.96
C GLN A 162 -28.29 10.11 -11.12
N ASN A 163 -28.92 9.13 -11.80
CA ASN A 163 -28.33 7.81 -12.07
C ASN A 163 -27.96 7.68 -13.55
N ASN A 164 -26.66 7.62 -13.83
CA ASN A 164 -26.10 7.59 -15.20
C ASN A 164 -26.24 6.22 -15.89
N VAL A 165 -26.98 5.27 -15.30
CA VAL A 165 -27.29 4.00 -15.97
C VAL A 165 -28.11 4.19 -17.25
N THR A 166 -29.04 5.15 -17.23
CA THR A 166 -29.93 5.46 -18.36
C THR A 166 -30.14 6.98 -18.48
N PRO A 167 -30.14 7.54 -19.70
CA PRO A 167 -30.39 8.95 -19.92
C PRO A 167 -31.74 9.45 -19.40
N GLU A 168 -32.77 8.59 -19.28
CA GLU A 168 -34.06 8.99 -18.73
C GLU A 168 -33.99 9.41 -17.25
N ALA A 169 -33.06 8.81 -16.50
CA ALA A 169 -32.84 9.11 -15.08
C ALA A 169 -31.77 10.19 -14.84
N SER A 170 -31.07 10.63 -15.90
CA SER A 170 -29.88 11.47 -15.80
C SER A 170 -29.56 12.22 -17.11
N PRO A 171 -30.51 12.86 -17.79
CA PRO A 171 -30.30 13.35 -19.16
C PRO A 171 -29.16 14.37 -19.24
N PHE A 172 -28.99 15.17 -18.18
CA PHE A 172 -27.92 16.14 -18.08
C PHE A 172 -26.58 15.50 -17.67
N SER A 173 -26.55 14.73 -16.58
CA SER A 173 -25.28 14.15 -16.12
C SER A 173 -24.75 13.01 -17.00
N SER A 174 -25.59 12.32 -17.77
CA SER A 174 -25.19 11.40 -18.86
C SER A 174 -24.51 12.15 -20.01
N PHE A 175 -25.05 13.30 -20.42
CA PHE A 175 -24.39 14.16 -21.41
C PHE A 175 -23.05 14.73 -20.92
N ILE A 176 -22.98 15.10 -19.64
CA ILE A 176 -21.72 15.54 -19.02
C ILE A 176 -20.70 14.39 -19.02
N GLU A 177 -21.10 13.17 -18.67
CA GLU A 177 -20.21 12.02 -18.71
C GLU A 177 -19.67 11.74 -20.12
N TYR A 178 -20.53 11.81 -21.14
CA TYR A 178 -20.09 11.70 -22.54
C TYR A 178 -19.04 12.74 -22.87
N THR A 179 -19.29 14.00 -22.47
CA THR A 179 -18.36 15.11 -22.68
C THR A 179 -17.02 14.85 -21.98
N VAL A 180 -17.04 14.38 -20.73
CA VAL A 180 -15.83 14.01 -19.98
C VAL A 180 -15.06 12.91 -20.70
N GLY A 181 -15.74 11.86 -21.17
CA GLY A 181 -15.13 10.79 -21.96
C GLY A 181 -14.39 11.32 -23.19
N GLN A 182 -15.00 12.26 -23.91
CA GLN A 182 -14.37 12.93 -25.06
C GLN A 182 -13.19 13.81 -24.66
N GLN A 183 -13.29 14.55 -23.55
CA GLN A 183 -12.19 15.37 -23.04
C GLN A 183 -10.98 14.50 -22.65
N LEU A 184 -11.21 13.36 -22.00
CA LEU A 184 -10.15 12.40 -21.65
C LEU A 184 -9.53 11.78 -22.92
N CYS A 185 -10.35 11.35 -23.89
CA CYS A 185 -9.86 10.85 -25.18
C CYS A 185 -8.95 11.87 -25.89
N SER A 186 -9.37 13.14 -25.95
CA SER A 186 -8.59 14.24 -26.54
C SER A 186 -7.25 14.46 -25.82
N MET A 187 -7.28 14.49 -24.47
CA MET A 187 -6.06 14.64 -23.66
C MET A 187 -5.10 13.46 -23.88
N LEU A 188 -5.61 12.24 -24.08
CA LEU A 188 -4.82 11.05 -24.36
C LEU A 188 -4.34 10.95 -25.82
N GLY A 189 -4.83 11.84 -26.70
CA GLY A 189 -4.43 11.92 -28.11
C GLY A 189 -5.27 11.08 -29.07
N TYR A 190 -6.40 10.54 -28.64
CA TYR A 190 -7.36 9.90 -29.53
C TYR A 190 -8.12 10.94 -30.36
N ASN A 191 -8.51 10.53 -31.56
CA ASN A 191 -9.42 11.30 -32.39
C ASN A 191 -10.80 11.37 -31.72
N THR A 192 -11.37 12.57 -31.58
CA THR A 192 -12.72 12.78 -31.01
C THR A 192 -13.71 13.30 -32.04
N GLN A 193 -13.26 13.49 -33.28
CA GLN A 193 -14.11 13.94 -34.38
C GLN A 193 -14.58 12.73 -35.20
N ASN A 194 -15.84 12.76 -35.63
CA ASN A 194 -16.33 11.81 -36.63
C ASN A 194 -15.83 12.24 -38.01
N SER A 195 -14.60 11.86 -38.34
CA SER A 195 -13.97 12.09 -39.63
C SER A 195 -14.06 10.84 -40.49
N GLU A 196 -14.28 10.99 -41.80
CA GLU A 196 -14.27 9.83 -42.71
C GLU A 196 -12.93 9.11 -42.67
N GLY A 197 -12.95 7.82 -42.33
CA GLY A 197 -11.77 6.94 -42.35
C GLY A 197 -10.98 6.82 -41.05
N GLU A 198 -11.29 7.59 -40.01
CA GLU A 198 -10.65 7.46 -38.69
C GLU A 198 -11.69 7.19 -37.59
N PRO A 199 -11.51 6.16 -36.75
CA PRO A 199 -12.45 5.88 -35.68
C PRO A 199 -12.43 7.02 -34.64
N ALA A 200 -13.61 7.38 -34.14
CA ALA A 200 -13.74 8.30 -33.02
C ALA A 200 -13.59 7.54 -31.70
N GLY A 201 -12.79 8.09 -30.79
CA GLY A 201 -12.60 7.59 -29.44
C GLY A 201 -13.86 7.75 -28.59
N TRP A 202 -13.96 6.90 -27.58
CA TRP A 202 -15.05 6.95 -26.61
C TRP A 202 -14.52 6.54 -25.25
N GLY A 203 -14.98 7.22 -24.20
CA GLY A 203 -14.65 6.87 -22.83
C GLY A 203 -15.81 7.13 -21.89
N HIS A 204 -15.76 6.52 -20.71
CA HIS A 204 -16.75 6.70 -19.65
C HIS A 204 -16.11 6.57 -18.27
N ILE A 205 -16.82 7.05 -17.24
CA ILE A 205 -16.36 6.99 -15.85
C ILE A 205 -16.66 5.62 -15.26
N THR A 206 -15.72 5.06 -14.52
CA THR A 206 -15.90 3.85 -13.71
C THR A 206 -15.77 4.20 -12.24
N CYS A 207 -16.16 3.31 -11.32
CA CYS A 207 -15.92 3.50 -9.89
C CYS A 207 -14.42 3.48 -9.53
N GLY A 208 -13.55 3.01 -10.42
CA GLY A 208 -12.10 3.08 -10.28
C GLY A 208 -11.33 2.26 -11.33
N GLY A 209 -10.03 2.50 -11.43
CA GLY A 209 -9.15 1.85 -12.41
C GLY A 209 -9.13 0.32 -12.38
N SER A 210 -9.50 -0.32 -11.26
CA SER A 210 -9.65 -1.78 -11.22
C SER A 210 -10.79 -2.29 -12.11
N ILE A 211 -11.90 -1.55 -12.16
CA ILE A 211 -13.03 -1.88 -13.05
C ILE A 211 -12.71 -1.49 -14.50
N ALA A 212 -12.04 -0.36 -14.72
CA ALA A 212 -11.54 -0.01 -16.04
C ALA A 212 -10.60 -1.09 -16.62
N ASN A 213 -9.64 -1.60 -15.83
CA ASN A 213 -8.77 -2.71 -16.23
C ASN A 213 -9.55 -4.02 -16.48
N LEU A 214 -10.58 -4.31 -15.67
CA LEU A 214 -11.45 -5.46 -15.91
C LEU A 214 -12.21 -5.32 -17.25
N GLU A 215 -12.74 -4.13 -17.55
CA GLU A 215 -13.42 -3.84 -18.81
C GLU A 215 -12.48 -3.96 -20.01
N SER A 216 -11.23 -3.47 -19.91
CA SER A 216 -10.26 -3.62 -20.99
C SER A 216 -9.94 -5.08 -21.29
N MET A 217 -9.77 -5.91 -20.25
CA MET A 217 -9.59 -7.36 -20.41
C MET A 217 -10.83 -8.04 -20.99
N TRP A 218 -12.03 -7.61 -20.58
CA TRP A 218 -13.28 -8.16 -21.09
C TRP A 218 -13.45 -7.88 -22.58
N VAL A 219 -13.19 -6.63 -22.99
CA VAL A 219 -13.17 -6.22 -24.40
C VAL A 219 -12.12 -6.99 -25.18
N ALA A 220 -10.87 -7.09 -24.69
CA ALA A 220 -9.82 -7.84 -25.38
C ALA A 220 -10.15 -9.32 -25.54
N ARG A 221 -10.74 -9.96 -24.52
CA ARG A 221 -11.24 -11.34 -24.60
C ARG A 221 -12.30 -11.46 -25.66
N ASN A 222 -13.31 -10.59 -25.64
CA ASN A 222 -14.45 -10.71 -26.54
C ASN A 222 -14.09 -10.39 -27.99
N LEU A 223 -13.23 -9.39 -28.20
CA LEU A 223 -12.63 -9.08 -29.49
C LEU A 223 -11.93 -10.30 -30.10
N LYS A 224 -11.11 -11.00 -29.29
CA LYS A 224 -10.32 -12.17 -29.74
C LYS A 224 -11.19 -13.31 -30.26
N TYR A 225 -12.35 -13.54 -29.65
CA TYR A 225 -13.27 -14.63 -30.02
C TYR A 225 -14.37 -14.23 -31.00
N TYR A 226 -14.59 -12.94 -31.24
CA TYR A 226 -15.64 -12.47 -32.15
C TYR A 226 -15.54 -13.12 -33.56
N PRO A 227 -14.35 -13.26 -34.19
CA PRO A 227 -14.25 -13.94 -35.48
C PRO A 227 -14.68 -15.42 -35.44
N LEU A 228 -14.45 -16.10 -34.31
CA LEU A 228 -14.85 -17.49 -34.14
C LEU A 228 -16.36 -17.63 -33.99
N SER A 229 -16.99 -16.75 -33.20
CA SER A 229 -18.45 -16.64 -33.11
C SER A 229 -19.09 -16.38 -34.49
N LEU A 230 -18.52 -15.47 -35.27
CA LEU A 230 -18.99 -15.16 -36.61
C LEU A 230 -18.82 -16.35 -37.57
N LYS A 231 -17.70 -17.07 -37.50
CA LYS A 231 -17.47 -18.27 -38.31
C LYS A 231 -18.44 -19.39 -37.96
N ASN A 232 -18.79 -19.56 -36.67
CA ASN A 232 -19.85 -20.48 -36.26
C ASN A 232 -21.20 -20.14 -36.90
N ALA A 233 -21.56 -18.85 -36.97
CA ALA A 233 -22.79 -18.40 -37.62
C ALA A 233 -22.82 -18.62 -39.15
N MET A 234 -21.66 -18.87 -39.77
CA MET A 234 -21.50 -19.15 -41.21
C MET A 234 -21.42 -20.65 -41.55
N LYS A 235 -21.42 -21.55 -40.56
CA LYS A 235 -21.37 -23.01 -40.79
C LYS A 235 -22.58 -23.51 -41.60
N PRO A 236 -22.50 -24.67 -42.29
CA PRO A 236 -23.64 -25.24 -43.01
C PRO A 236 -24.89 -25.38 -42.12
N GLY A 237 -26.03 -24.92 -42.61
CA GLY A 237 -27.30 -24.88 -41.90
C GLY A 237 -27.47 -23.67 -40.96
N GLN A 238 -26.49 -22.76 -40.89
CA GLN A 238 -26.55 -21.56 -40.05
C GLN A 238 -26.96 -20.31 -40.84
N PRO A 239 -27.49 -19.27 -40.16
CA PRO A 239 -28.09 -18.11 -40.84
C PRO A 239 -27.17 -17.34 -41.80
N LEU A 240 -25.85 -17.37 -41.59
CA LEU A 240 -24.87 -16.68 -42.44
C LEU A 240 -24.14 -17.60 -43.43
N GLU A 241 -24.61 -18.83 -43.64
CA GLU A 241 -24.02 -19.76 -44.63
C GLU A 241 -23.90 -19.12 -46.03
N PHE A 242 -24.89 -18.33 -46.43
CA PHE A 242 -24.96 -17.75 -47.77
C PHE A 242 -23.83 -16.75 -48.08
N VAL A 243 -23.18 -16.15 -47.06
CA VAL A 243 -22.03 -15.24 -47.27
C VAL A 243 -20.68 -15.94 -47.14
N ALA A 244 -20.65 -17.19 -46.65
CA ALA A 244 -19.44 -17.90 -46.28
C ALA A 244 -18.44 -18.03 -47.44
N SER A 245 -18.93 -18.24 -48.66
CA SER A 245 -18.09 -18.44 -49.87
C SER A 245 -17.48 -17.14 -50.43
N SER A 246 -18.01 -15.97 -50.08
CA SER A 246 -17.65 -14.68 -50.70
C SER A 246 -17.13 -13.64 -49.72
N PHE A 247 -17.34 -13.80 -48.42
CA PHE A 247 -16.89 -12.81 -47.43
C PHE A 247 -15.38 -12.89 -47.20
N MET A 248 -14.71 -11.76 -47.40
CA MET A 248 -13.25 -11.64 -47.32
C MET A 248 -12.83 -10.92 -46.04
N THR A 249 -11.66 -11.29 -45.52
CA THR A 249 -10.99 -10.65 -44.39
C THR A 249 -9.53 -10.37 -44.72
N THR A 250 -8.98 -9.35 -44.06
CA THR A 250 -7.57 -9.01 -44.11
C THR A 250 -6.86 -9.66 -42.93
N LEU A 251 -5.98 -10.63 -43.19
CA LEU A 251 -5.11 -11.18 -42.15
C LEU A 251 -4.17 -10.09 -41.61
N CYS A 252 -3.63 -10.27 -40.40
CA CYS A 252 -2.76 -9.25 -39.80
C CYS A 252 -1.48 -8.94 -40.59
N ASN A 253 -1.03 -9.86 -41.45
CA ASN A 253 0.09 -9.62 -42.36
C ASN A 253 -0.31 -8.87 -43.66
N GLY A 254 -1.57 -8.44 -43.78
CA GLY A 254 -2.12 -7.73 -44.94
C GLY A 254 -2.71 -8.62 -46.03
N THR A 255 -2.64 -9.95 -45.91
CA THR A 255 -3.14 -10.89 -46.92
C THR A 255 -4.67 -10.89 -46.94
N GLN A 256 -5.28 -10.79 -48.14
CA GLN A 256 -6.72 -10.97 -48.32
C GLN A 256 -7.07 -12.46 -48.41
N GLN A 257 -8.00 -12.91 -47.58
CA GLN A 257 -8.41 -14.31 -47.52
C GLN A 257 -9.93 -14.44 -47.31
N ASN A 258 -10.50 -15.55 -47.79
CA ASN A 258 -11.89 -15.87 -47.46
C ASN A 258 -12.02 -16.11 -45.95
N PHE A 259 -12.91 -15.38 -45.30
CA PHE A 259 -13.07 -15.40 -43.84
C PHE A 259 -13.43 -16.79 -43.33
N PHE A 260 -14.41 -17.45 -43.94
CA PHE A 260 -14.88 -18.77 -43.52
C PHE A 260 -13.79 -19.84 -43.66
N SER A 261 -12.98 -19.76 -44.72
CA SER A 261 -11.89 -20.69 -45.01
C SER A 261 -10.64 -20.45 -44.18
N SER A 262 -10.55 -19.34 -43.44
CA SER A 262 -9.40 -19.03 -42.60
C SER A 262 -9.28 -19.97 -41.41
N SER A 263 -8.06 -20.35 -41.07
CA SER A 263 -7.74 -21.21 -39.93
C SER A 263 -8.09 -20.54 -38.60
N THR A 264 -8.22 -21.35 -37.53
CA THR A 264 -8.40 -20.81 -36.17
C THR A 264 -7.29 -19.84 -35.80
N TRP A 265 -6.03 -20.15 -36.14
CA TRP A 265 -4.87 -19.28 -35.90
C TRP A 265 -5.01 -17.92 -36.59
N GLU A 266 -5.37 -17.89 -37.86
CA GLU A 266 -5.54 -16.66 -38.63
C GLU A 266 -6.67 -15.80 -38.06
N LEU A 267 -7.80 -16.41 -37.70
CA LEU A 267 -8.96 -15.71 -37.14
C LEU A 267 -8.69 -15.15 -35.73
N LEU A 268 -7.96 -15.89 -34.89
CA LEU A 268 -7.50 -15.40 -33.59
C LEU A 268 -6.46 -14.27 -33.73
N ASN A 269 -5.87 -14.06 -34.91
CA ASN A 269 -4.84 -13.06 -35.15
C ASN A 269 -5.24 -11.98 -36.14
N LEU A 270 -6.55 -11.76 -36.38
CA LEU A 270 -6.99 -10.54 -37.05
C LEU A 270 -6.56 -9.30 -36.24
N THR A 271 -6.33 -8.18 -36.92
CA THR A 271 -6.03 -6.92 -36.22
C THR A 271 -7.25 -6.43 -35.44
N PRO A 272 -7.08 -5.69 -34.32
CA PRO A 272 -8.22 -5.17 -33.58
C PRO A 272 -9.20 -4.39 -34.47
N THR A 273 -8.67 -3.56 -35.37
CA THR A 273 -9.45 -2.81 -36.36
C THR A 273 -10.22 -3.72 -37.32
N GLU A 274 -9.57 -4.73 -37.90
CA GLU A 274 -10.21 -5.65 -38.84
C GLU A 274 -11.41 -6.36 -38.20
N VAL A 275 -11.31 -6.75 -36.92
CA VAL A 275 -12.41 -7.42 -36.19
C VAL A 275 -13.64 -6.52 -36.06
N VAL A 276 -13.45 -5.27 -35.62
CA VAL A 276 -14.58 -4.32 -35.45
C VAL A 276 -15.12 -3.77 -36.78
N ASP A 277 -14.42 -3.99 -37.89
CA ASP A 277 -14.89 -3.68 -39.25
C ASP A 277 -15.75 -4.80 -39.85
N LEU A 278 -15.72 -6.02 -39.32
CA LEU A 278 -16.52 -7.16 -39.84
C LEU A 278 -18.03 -6.86 -39.89
N PRO A 279 -18.69 -6.33 -38.83
CA PRO A 279 -20.13 -6.09 -38.85
C PRO A 279 -20.53 -5.06 -39.91
N GLY A 280 -19.81 -3.94 -39.97
CA GLY A 280 -20.06 -2.88 -40.95
C GLY A 280 -19.88 -3.35 -42.38
N ARG A 281 -18.90 -4.21 -42.65
CA ARG A 281 -18.72 -4.82 -43.98
C ARG A 281 -19.84 -5.81 -44.33
N LEU A 282 -20.33 -6.60 -43.38
CA LEU A 282 -21.48 -7.48 -43.62
C LEU A 282 -22.74 -6.68 -43.99
N THR A 283 -22.99 -5.58 -43.27
CA THR A 283 -24.07 -4.64 -43.59
C THR A 283 -23.88 -4.03 -44.98
N GLY A 284 -22.70 -3.46 -45.27
CA GLY A 284 -22.43 -2.74 -46.51
C GLY A 284 -22.39 -3.62 -47.76
N GLN A 285 -21.90 -4.86 -47.65
CA GLN A 285 -21.74 -5.77 -48.78
C GLN A 285 -22.96 -6.67 -49.03
N PHE A 286 -23.66 -7.10 -47.97
CA PHE A 286 -24.74 -8.09 -48.06
C PHE A 286 -26.11 -7.56 -47.58
N GLY A 287 -26.19 -6.31 -47.11
CA GLY A 287 -27.45 -5.72 -46.66
C GLY A 287 -28.00 -6.33 -45.37
N ILE A 288 -27.18 -7.00 -44.58
CA ILE A 288 -27.58 -7.58 -43.29
C ILE A 288 -27.80 -6.42 -42.31
N SER A 289 -29.02 -6.27 -41.78
CA SER A 289 -29.29 -5.22 -40.80
C SER A 289 -28.59 -5.50 -39.47
N GLN A 290 -28.23 -4.46 -38.73
CA GLN A 290 -27.58 -4.60 -37.41
C GLN A 290 -28.43 -5.46 -36.46
N GLN A 291 -29.73 -5.17 -36.36
CA GLN A 291 -30.64 -5.94 -35.50
C GLN A 291 -30.66 -7.43 -35.89
N THR A 292 -30.63 -7.73 -37.19
CA THR A 292 -30.58 -9.12 -37.66
C THR A 292 -29.25 -9.78 -37.31
N LEU A 293 -28.13 -9.08 -37.49
CA LEU A 293 -26.81 -9.60 -37.15
C LEU A 293 -26.69 -9.87 -35.64
N ASP A 294 -27.18 -8.96 -34.80
CA ASP A 294 -27.19 -9.09 -33.34
C ASP A 294 -28.00 -10.32 -32.91
N ASN A 295 -29.23 -10.46 -33.44
CA ASN A 295 -30.08 -11.61 -33.14
C ASN A 295 -29.46 -12.95 -33.58
N ILE A 296 -28.70 -12.96 -34.69
CA ILE A 296 -27.99 -14.15 -35.14
C ILE A 296 -26.82 -14.45 -34.21
N LEU A 297 -25.97 -13.44 -33.94
CA LEU A 297 -24.75 -13.63 -33.16
C LEU A 297 -24.99 -13.86 -31.68
N ASP A 298 -26.13 -13.46 -31.13
CA ASP A 298 -26.50 -13.78 -29.74
C ASP A 298 -26.33 -15.28 -29.45
N GLN A 299 -26.70 -16.15 -30.39
CA GLN A 299 -26.60 -17.62 -30.22
C GLN A 299 -25.16 -18.17 -30.26
N PHE A 300 -24.20 -17.39 -30.78
CA PHE A 300 -22.81 -17.84 -31.01
C PHE A 300 -21.78 -16.99 -30.26
N SER A 301 -22.18 -15.85 -29.71
CA SER A 301 -21.29 -14.91 -29.05
C SER A 301 -20.66 -15.56 -27.82
N ILE A 302 -19.41 -15.20 -27.55
CA ILE A 302 -18.73 -15.61 -26.31
C ILE A 302 -19.51 -15.23 -25.04
N GLN A 303 -20.31 -14.16 -25.10
CA GLN A 303 -21.13 -13.70 -23.98
C GLN A 303 -22.25 -14.70 -23.66
N THR A 304 -22.76 -15.41 -24.67
CA THR A 304 -23.86 -16.37 -24.52
C THR A 304 -23.35 -17.80 -24.33
N VAL A 305 -22.40 -18.26 -25.17
CA VAL A 305 -21.94 -19.66 -25.12
C VAL A 305 -20.77 -19.89 -24.16
N GLY A 306 -20.10 -18.81 -23.74
CA GLY A 306 -18.89 -18.88 -22.93
C GLY A 306 -17.64 -19.25 -23.74
N LYS A 307 -16.48 -18.87 -23.20
CA LYS A 307 -15.17 -19.12 -23.81
C LYS A 307 -14.93 -20.61 -24.07
N ASP A 308 -15.20 -21.47 -23.08
CA ASP A 308 -14.88 -22.90 -23.16
C ASP A 308 -15.61 -23.62 -24.29
N GLN A 309 -16.80 -23.16 -24.67
CA GLN A 309 -17.50 -23.71 -25.82
C GLN A 309 -16.80 -23.35 -27.13
N LEU A 310 -16.40 -22.08 -27.29
CA LEU A 310 -15.66 -21.64 -28.47
C LEU A 310 -14.29 -22.32 -28.57
N ASP A 311 -13.62 -22.55 -27.43
CA ASP A 311 -12.38 -23.31 -27.41
C ASP A 311 -12.58 -24.72 -27.98
N ARG A 312 -13.64 -25.42 -27.56
CA ARG A 312 -13.98 -26.75 -28.06
C ARG A 312 -14.36 -26.74 -29.54
N ASP A 313 -15.14 -25.75 -29.97
CA ASP A 313 -15.63 -25.65 -31.35
C ASP A 313 -14.51 -25.45 -32.37
N PHE A 314 -13.35 -24.94 -31.92
CA PHE A 314 -12.21 -24.56 -32.74
C PHE A 314 -10.90 -25.25 -32.34
N ASP A 315 -10.98 -26.31 -31.55
CA ASP A 315 -9.84 -27.14 -31.09
C ASP A 315 -8.72 -26.33 -30.40
N ILE A 316 -9.08 -25.29 -29.65
CA ILE A 316 -8.15 -24.46 -28.89
C ILE A 316 -7.79 -25.18 -27.59
N THR A 317 -6.68 -25.91 -27.60
CA THR A 317 -6.13 -26.59 -26.42
C THR A 317 -5.17 -25.73 -25.61
N SER A 318 -4.65 -24.66 -26.23
CA SER A 318 -3.76 -23.68 -25.59
C SER A 318 -4.44 -22.30 -25.62
N PRO A 319 -5.09 -21.87 -24.52
CA PRO A 319 -5.87 -20.65 -24.52
C PRO A 319 -4.97 -19.41 -24.72
N PRO A 320 -5.51 -18.32 -25.31
CA PRO A 320 -4.75 -17.09 -25.48
C PRO A 320 -4.30 -16.50 -24.14
N GLN A 321 -3.25 -15.68 -24.16
CA GLN A 321 -2.62 -15.13 -22.95
C GLN A 321 -2.55 -13.59 -22.95
N PHE A 322 -2.49 -13.01 -21.75
CA PHE A 322 -2.12 -11.60 -21.55
C PHE A 322 -0.66 -11.48 -21.13
N PHE A 323 -0.01 -10.37 -21.49
CA PHE A 323 1.37 -10.07 -21.12
C PHE A 323 1.44 -8.72 -20.41
N LEU A 324 2.15 -8.66 -19.30
CA LEU A 324 2.31 -7.46 -18.50
C LEU A 324 3.55 -7.58 -17.59
N SER A 325 4.07 -6.47 -17.09
CA SER A 325 5.17 -6.46 -16.12
C SER A 325 4.80 -7.17 -14.81
N ARG A 326 5.78 -7.79 -14.11
CA ARG A 326 5.62 -8.28 -12.73
C ARG A 326 5.34 -7.16 -11.73
N ALA A 327 5.67 -5.91 -12.06
CA ALA A 327 5.30 -4.73 -11.28
C ALA A 327 3.82 -4.30 -11.49
N ASN A 328 2.95 -5.23 -11.88
CA ASN A 328 1.55 -4.96 -12.16
C ASN A 328 0.71 -4.74 -10.89
N HIS A 329 -0.36 -3.97 -11.05
CA HIS A 329 -1.36 -3.81 -10.01
C HIS A 329 -2.20 -5.09 -9.88
N TYR A 330 -2.53 -5.49 -8.65
CA TYR A 330 -3.28 -6.71 -8.33
C TYR A 330 -4.64 -6.85 -9.04
N SER A 331 -5.18 -5.77 -9.62
CA SER A 331 -6.42 -5.79 -10.42
C SER A 331 -6.32 -6.72 -11.61
N TRP A 332 -5.14 -6.91 -12.19
CA TRP A 332 -4.90 -7.73 -13.37
C TRP A 332 -5.15 -9.23 -13.13
N PRO A 333 -4.44 -9.90 -12.19
CA PRO A 333 -4.73 -11.31 -11.85
C PRO A 333 -6.16 -11.52 -11.34
N LYS A 334 -6.72 -10.52 -10.63
CA LYS A 334 -8.12 -10.54 -10.20
C LYS A 334 -9.09 -10.49 -11.39
N GLY A 335 -8.84 -9.62 -12.37
CA GLY A 335 -9.63 -9.50 -13.59
C GLY A 335 -9.60 -10.77 -14.43
N ALA A 336 -8.43 -11.39 -14.60
CA ALA A 336 -8.32 -12.69 -15.27
C ALA A 336 -9.14 -13.78 -14.58
N ALA A 337 -9.14 -13.81 -13.24
CA ALA A 337 -9.96 -14.75 -12.48
C ALA A 337 -11.46 -14.51 -12.69
N ILE A 338 -11.91 -13.25 -12.60
CA ILE A 338 -13.32 -12.87 -12.80
C ILE A 338 -13.81 -13.23 -14.22
N LEU A 339 -12.98 -13.02 -15.24
CA LEU A 339 -13.35 -13.26 -16.64
C LEU A 339 -13.27 -14.72 -17.08
N GLY A 340 -12.90 -15.65 -16.19
CA GLY A 340 -12.67 -17.05 -16.55
C GLY A 340 -11.43 -17.27 -17.44
N VAL A 341 -10.50 -16.32 -17.45
CA VAL A 341 -9.21 -16.45 -18.17
C VAL A 341 -8.20 -17.21 -17.30
N GLY A 342 -8.22 -16.98 -15.99
CA GLY A 342 -7.32 -17.62 -15.01
C GLY A 342 -5.93 -16.98 -14.95
N LYS A 343 -5.33 -16.96 -13.74
CA LYS A 343 -4.02 -16.33 -13.48
C LYS A 343 -2.89 -16.94 -14.33
N GLU A 344 -2.94 -18.24 -14.59
CA GLU A 344 -1.91 -18.94 -15.39
C GLU A 344 -1.83 -18.46 -16.85
N ASN A 345 -2.86 -17.77 -17.34
CA ASN A 345 -2.87 -17.14 -18.67
C ASN A 345 -2.43 -15.68 -18.64
N MET A 346 -1.88 -15.21 -17.52
CA MET A 346 -1.20 -13.93 -17.38
C MET A 346 0.30 -14.16 -17.28
N ILE A 347 1.01 -13.82 -18.35
CA ILE A 347 2.47 -13.95 -18.39
C ILE A 347 3.09 -12.68 -17.82
N GLU A 348 3.63 -12.81 -16.62
CA GLU A 348 4.29 -11.72 -15.91
C GLU A 348 5.76 -11.62 -16.33
N LEU A 349 6.08 -10.52 -17.00
CA LEU A 349 7.39 -10.22 -17.56
C LEU A 349 8.31 -9.61 -16.50
N ARG A 350 9.60 -9.94 -16.58
CA ARG A 350 10.64 -9.29 -15.78
C ARG A 350 10.63 -7.76 -15.94
N VAL A 351 11.32 -7.10 -15.02
CA VAL A 351 11.54 -5.65 -15.05
C VAL A 351 13.00 -5.28 -15.26
N ASP A 352 13.23 -4.10 -15.81
CA ASP A 352 14.56 -3.49 -15.91
C ASP A 352 14.99 -2.81 -14.58
N ASN A 353 16.15 -2.14 -14.59
CA ASN A 353 16.69 -1.50 -13.38
C ASN A 353 15.91 -0.26 -12.92
N ASP A 354 14.96 0.23 -13.72
CA ASP A 354 14.05 1.32 -13.38
C ASP A 354 12.63 0.77 -13.08
N ALA A 355 12.48 -0.54 -12.88
CA ALA A 355 11.20 -1.23 -12.67
C ALA A 355 10.19 -1.08 -13.83
N ARG A 356 10.68 -0.86 -15.05
CA ARG A 356 9.87 -0.87 -16.28
C ARG A 356 9.85 -2.28 -16.87
N LEU A 357 8.86 -2.59 -17.69
CA LEU A 357 8.77 -3.86 -18.44
C LEU A 357 10.07 -4.15 -19.23
N ASP A 358 10.63 -5.35 -19.04
CA ASP A 358 11.78 -5.85 -19.80
C ASP A 358 11.35 -6.17 -21.24
N TYR A 359 11.71 -5.27 -22.16
CA TYR A 359 11.36 -5.37 -23.58
C TYR A 359 11.94 -6.62 -24.24
N ASP A 360 13.16 -7.01 -23.90
CA ASP A 360 13.82 -8.15 -24.56
C ASP A 360 13.16 -9.46 -24.12
N HIS A 361 12.76 -9.56 -22.86
CA HIS A 361 11.98 -10.69 -22.37
C HIS A 361 10.59 -10.75 -23.02
N LEU A 362 9.93 -9.62 -23.25
CA LEU A 362 8.67 -9.57 -24.00
C LEU A 362 8.84 -10.14 -25.42
N VAL A 363 9.87 -9.70 -26.15
CA VAL A 363 10.14 -10.20 -27.50
C VAL A 363 10.33 -11.72 -27.51
N GLN A 364 11.15 -12.24 -26.59
CA GLN A 364 11.41 -13.69 -26.44
C GLN A 364 10.11 -14.48 -26.19
N GLU A 365 9.27 -13.99 -25.29
CA GLU A 365 8.03 -14.67 -24.94
C GLU A 365 6.99 -14.65 -26.08
N LEU A 366 6.91 -13.54 -26.84
CA LEU A 366 6.05 -13.45 -28.02
C LEU A 366 6.53 -14.36 -29.16
N ASP A 367 7.82 -14.37 -29.47
CA ASP A 367 8.39 -15.27 -30.49
C ASP A 367 8.14 -16.74 -30.10
N LYS A 368 8.22 -17.07 -28.80
CA LYS A 368 7.84 -18.40 -28.30
C LYS A 368 6.37 -18.71 -28.59
N ARG A 369 5.43 -17.80 -28.31
CA ARG A 369 3.99 -18.04 -28.56
C ARG A 369 3.65 -18.15 -30.03
N LEU A 370 4.31 -17.37 -30.87
CA LEU A 370 4.24 -17.52 -32.32
C LEU A 370 4.69 -18.93 -32.75
N SER A 371 5.81 -19.43 -32.22
CA SER A 371 6.32 -20.77 -32.56
C SER A 371 5.43 -21.92 -32.07
N GLU A 372 4.73 -21.73 -30.94
CA GLU A 372 3.81 -22.70 -30.35
C GLU A 372 2.40 -22.65 -30.97
N GLY A 373 2.11 -21.65 -31.82
CA GLY A 373 0.76 -21.42 -32.33
C GLY A 373 -0.25 -21.00 -31.25
N ARG A 374 0.22 -20.31 -30.20
CA ARG A 374 -0.60 -19.83 -29.08
C ARG A 374 -0.94 -18.36 -29.22
N ALA A 375 -2.22 -18.03 -29.31
CA ALA A 375 -2.66 -16.66 -29.53
C ALA A 375 -2.43 -15.75 -28.30
N VAL A 376 -2.47 -14.43 -28.52
CA VAL A 376 -2.29 -13.42 -27.47
C VAL A 376 -3.54 -12.53 -27.42
N TYR A 377 -4.13 -12.35 -26.25
CA TYR A 377 -5.22 -11.39 -26.05
C TYR A 377 -4.70 -9.97 -26.21
N GLY A 378 -3.71 -9.60 -25.40
CA GLY A 378 -3.14 -8.28 -25.37
C GLY A 378 -1.87 -8.16 -24.54
N ILE A 379 -1.17 -7.05 -24.75
CA ILE A 379 -0.05 -6.59 -23.94
C ILE A 379 -0.51 -5.36 -23.17
N THR A 380 -0.27 -5.35 -21.87
CA THR A 380 -0.48 -4.20 -21.01
C THR A 380 0.84 -3.48 -20.79
N ALA A 381 0.91 -2.22 -21.22
CA ALA A 381 1.96 -1.29 -20.83
C ALA A 381 1.49 -0.48 -19.60
N ILE A 382 2.25 -0.50 -18.52
CA ILE A 382 1.93 0.26 -17.31
C ILE A 382 2.55 1.65 -17.44
N ILE A 383 1.70 2.66 -17.42
CA ILE A 383 2.09 4.06 -17.55
C ILE A 383 1.99 4.69 -16.15
N GLY A 384 3.05 4.50 -15.36
CA GLY A 384 3.11 4.88 -13.95
C GLY A 384 2.78 3.71 -13.02
N THR A 385 3.77 2.85 -12.74
CA THR A 385 3.64 1.73 -11.80
C THR A 385 3.29 2.21 -10.39
N THR A 386 2.55 1.41 -9.62
CA THR A 386 2.03 1.81 -8.30
C THR A 386 3.13 2.14 -7.29
N GLU A 387 4.19 1.35 -7.29
CA GLU A 387 5.26 1.43 -6.28
C GLU A 387 6.42 2.36 -6.69
N HIS A 388 6.61 2.59 -7.99
CA HIS A 388 7.81 3.26 -8.53
C HIS A 388 7.50 4.41 -9.50
N GLY A 389 6.25 4.57 -9.94
CA GLY A 389 5.89 5.58 -10.93
C GLY A 389 6.57 5.35 -12.29
N SER A 390 7.13 4.17 -12.53
CA SER A 390 7.85 3.80 -13.76
C SER A 390 6.91 3.74 -14.95
N VAL A 391 7.42 4.11 -16.13
CA VAL A 391 6.65 4.12 -17.37
C VAL A 391 7.22 3.09 -18.34
N ASP A 392 6.42 2.09 -18.68
CA ASP A 392 6.78 1.03 -19.62
C ASP A 392 7.05 1.58 -21.04
N PRO A 393 7.88 0.90 -21.85
CA PRO A 393 8.30 1.38 -23.16
C PRO A 393 7.20 1.20 -24.23
N LEU A 394 6.06 1.87 -24.05
CA LEU A 394 4.87 1.76 -24.90
C LEU A 394 5.17 1.97 -26.38
N GLN A 395 6.02 2.93 -26.73
CA GLN A 395 6.37 3.17 -28.13
C GLN A 395 7.03 1.92 -28.78
N LYS A 396 7.91 1.24 -28.04
CA LYS A 396 8.53 0.01 -28.53
C LYS A 396 7.53 -1.14 -28.61
N ILE A 397 6.57 -1.22 -27.69
CA ILE A 397 5.50 -2.23 -27.72
C ILE A 397 4.61 -2.04 -28.95
N VAL A 398 4.30 -0.79 -29.32
CA VAL A 398 3.54 -0.47 -30.55
C VAL A 398 4.30 -0.94 -31.79
N GLN A 399 5.60 -0.63 -31.89
CA GLN A 399 6.45 -1.09 -32.99
C GLN A 399 6.52 -2.62 -33.05
N LEU A 400 6.64 -3.27 -31.89
CA LEU A 400 6.68 -4.73 -31.78
C LEU A 400 5.37 -5.38 -32.26
N ARG A 401 4.21 -4.74 -32.04
CA ARG A 401 2.94 -5.21 -32.60
C ARG A 401 2.97 -5.22 -34.12
N GLU A 402 3.44 -4.13 -34.74
CA GLU A 402 3.56 -4.03 -36.20
C GLU A 402 4.48 -5.13 -36.75
N GLU A 403 5.63 -5.34 -36.11
CA GLU A 403 6.57 -6.42 -36.47
C GLU A 403 5.94 -7.81 -36.34
N MET A 404 5.27 -8.11 -35.23
CA MET A 404 4.63 -9.41 -35.00
C MET A 404 3.46 -9.67 -35.96
N GLN A 405 2.74 -8.63 -36.36
CA GLN A 405 1.66 -8.73 -37.35
C GLN A 405 2.19 -9.18 -38.72
N THR A 406 3.38 -8.73 -39.13
CA THR A 406 4.03 -9.24 -40.36
C THR A 406 4.33 -10.74 -40.29
N LYS A 407 4.54 -11.27 -39.08
CA LYS A 407 4.78 -12.70 -38.82
C LYS A 407 3.49 -13.50 -38.58
N GLY A 408 2.32 -12.86 -38.58
CA GLY A 408 1.02 -13.52 -38.39
C GLY A 408 0.50 -13.57 -36.95
N LEU A 409 1.07 -12.79 -36.02
CA LEU A 409 0.60 -12.68 -34.63
C LEU A 409 0.09 -11.25 -34.35
N SER A 410 -1.13 -11.13 -33.83
CA SER A 410 -1.76 -9.85 -33.51
C SER A 410 -2.40 -9.85 -32.13
N PHE A 411 -2.37 -8.70 -31.46
CA PHE A 411 -2.84 -8.53 -30.09
C PHE A 411 -3.29 -7.09 -29.82
N VAL A 412 -4.11 -6.92 -28.78
CA VAL A 412 -4.51 -5.61 -28.26
C VAL A 412 -3.37 -4.99 -27.47
N ILE A 413 -3.21 -3.67 -27.53
CA ILE A 413 -2.38 -2.91 -26.60
C ILE A 413 -3.30 -2.16 -25.65
N HIS A 414 -3.18 -2.45 -24.36
CA HIS A 414 -3.79 -1.64 -23.31
C HIS A 414 -2.71 -0.84 -22.59
N ALA A 415 -2.97 0.43 -22.33
CA ALA A 415 -2.13 1.22 -21.43
C ALA A 415 -2.84 1.39 -20.08
N ASP A 416 -2.28 0.77 -19.04
CA ASP A 416 -2.72 1.02 -17.67
C ASP A 416 -2.10 2.35 -17.21
N ALA A 417 -2.79 3.45 -17.51
CA ALA A 417 -2.40 4.80 -17.15
C ALA A 417 -3.25 5.33 -15.98
N ALA A 418 -3.68 4.46 -15.08
CA ALA A 418 -4.47 4.86 -13.92
C ALA A 418 -3.78 6.01 -13.15
N TRP A 419 -2.46 5.90 -12.93
CA TRP A 419 -1.65 6.98 -12.37
C TRP A 419 -1.13 7.96 -13.44
N GLY A 420 -0.57 7.46 -14.55
CA GLY A 420 0.16 8.31 -15.50
C GLY A 420 -0.71 9.08 -16.49
N GLY A 421 -2.00 8.79 -16.62
CA GLY A 421 -2.83 9.28 -17.72
C GLY A 421 -2.98 10.81 -17.76
N TYR A 422 -3.11 11.48 -16.61
CA TYR A 422 -3.19 12.95 -16.59
C TYR A 422 -1.87 13.65 -16.94
N PHE A 423 -0.73 12.95 -16.87
CA PHE A 423 0.55 13.50 -17.34
C PHE A 423 0.59 13.66 -18.86
N ALA A 424 -0.34 13.05 -19.60
CA ALA A 424 -0.52 13.34 -21.02
C ALA A 424 -0.80 14.83 -21.27
N SER A 425 -1.38 15.57 -20.32
CA SER A 425 -1.53 17.03 -20.39
C SER A 425 -0.20 17.80 -20.52
N LYS A 426 0.92 17.17 -20.13
CA LYS A 426 2.27 17.73 -20.24
C LYS A 426 2.98 17.41 -21.56
N LYS A 427 2.36 16.69 -22.49
CA LYS A 427 2.97 16.33 -23.79
C LYS A 427 3.44 17.60 -24.53
N VAL A 428 4.76 17.72 -24.70
CA VAL A 428 5.55 18.84 -25.26
C VAL A 428 4.95 20.26 -25.10
N ARG A 429 5.35 20.96 -24.03
CA ARG A 429 5.36 22.43 -23.94
C ARG A 429 6.78 22.94 -23.68
N LEU A 430 7.27 23.81 -24.56
CA LEU A 430 8.52 24.54 -24.38
C LEU A 430 8.37 25.59 -23.27
N LEU A 431 9.44 25.77 -22.48
CA LEU A 431 9.53 26.78 -21.43
C LEU A 431 9.34 28.19 -22.02
N ALA A 432 8.34 28.94 -21.56
CA ALA A 432 8.21 30.36 -21.87
C ALA A 432 9.20 31.19 -21.02
N PRO A 433 9.66 32.37 -21.49
CA PRO A 433 10.64 33.20 -20.79
C PRO A 433 10.10 33.79 -19.47
N ARG A 434 11.00 33.96 -18.48
CA ARG A 434 10.67 34.02 -17.03
C ARG A 434 11.19 35.29 -16.35
N ILE A 435 10.46 35.80 -15.35
CA ILE A 435 10.90 36.84 -14.40
C ILE A 435 10.83 36.23 -12.98
N PRO A 436 11.93 36.17 -12.22
CA PRO A 436 11.99 35.52 -10.92
C PRO A 436 11.43 36.38 -9.77
N LEU A 437 10.84 35.70 -8.78
CA LEU A 437 10.43 36.24 -7.47
C LEU A 437 10.67 35.17 -6.36
N PRO A 438 10.92 35.57 -5.10
CA PRO A 438 11.51 34.68 -4.09
C PRO A 438 10.59 33.60 -3.47
N GLU A 439 9.26 33.63 -3.68
CA GLU A 439 8.30 32.81 -2.92
C GLU A 439 7.29 32.03 -3.81
N TYR A 440 7.76 31.09 -4.65
CA TYR A 440 6.87 30.17 -5.39
C TYR A 440 7.54 28.85 -5.82
N ALA A 441 6.72 27.91 -6.28
CA ALA A 441 7.13 26.69 -6.96
C ALA A 441 6.79 26.77 -8.46
N PHE A 442 7.59 26.13 -9.31
CA PHE A 442 7.44 26.22 -10.78
C PHE A 442 7.33 24.85 -11.43
N SER A 443 6.75 24.83 -12.63
CA SER A 443 6.53 23.61 -13.41
C SER A 443 7.81 23.17 -14.13
N ILE A 444 8.19 21.90 -13.96
CA ILE A 444 9.26 21.25 -14.74
C ILE A 444 8.66 20.33 -15.84
N PRO A 445 9.38 20.08 -16.95
CA PRO A 445 8.93 19.17 -18.00
C PRO A 445 9.14 17.69 -17.63
N LEU A 446 8.53 16.80 -18.41
CA LEU A 446 8.80 15.36 -18.38
C LEU A 446 10.23 15.07 -18.86
N SER A 447 10.78 13.91 -18.47
CA SER A 447 11.96 13.37 -19.11
C SER A 447 11.68 13.10 -20.60
N GLU A 448 12.71 13.10 -21.44
CA GLU A 448 12.56 12.78 -22.87
C GLU A 448 11.93 11.39 -23.08
N TYR A 449 12.42 10.40 -22.31
CA TYR A 449 11.89 9.04 -22.34
C TYR A 449 10.39 9.00 -22.00
N THR A 450 10.00 9.63 -20.88
CA THR A 450 8.60 9.64 -20.43
C THR A 450 7.71 10.39 -21.41
N ASN A 451 8.17 11.53 -21.93
CA ASN A 451 7.43 12.33 -22.92
C ASN A 451 7.15 11.51 -24.19
N GLN A 452 8.12 10.72 -24.65
CA GLN A 452 7.94 9.82 -25.79
C GLN A 452 6.85 8.76 -25.54
N GLN A 453 6.77 8.22 -24.32
CA GLN A 453 5.73 7.24 -23.98
C GLN A 453 4.35 7.91 -23.84
N MET A 454 4.27 9.13 -23.31
CA MET A 454 3.02 9.90 -23.28
C MET A 454 2.48 10.20 -24.68
N LEU A 455 3.37 10.49 -25.65
CA LEU A 455 2.98 10.67 -27.05
C LEU A 455 2.46 9.37 -27.69
N ALA A 456 2.99 8.22 -27.27
CA ALA A 456 2.58 6.91 -27.76
C ALA A 456 1.23 6.42 -27.21
N LEU A 457 0.68 7.05 -26.16
CA LEU A 457 -0.64 6.70 -25.60
C LEU A 457 -1.73 6.62 -26.68
N ARG A 458 -1.71 7.54 -27.65
CA ARG A 458 -2.68 7.58 -28.76
C ARG A 458 -2.73 6.30 -29.61
N GLU A 459 -1.70 5.45 -29.54
CA GLU A 459 -1.58 4.24 -30.33
C GLU A 459 -2.11 2.98 -29.60
N ALA A 460 -2.31 3.06 -28.27
CA ALA A 460 -2.99 2.01 -27.52
C ALA A 460 -4.44 1.87 -27.99
N ASP A 461 -5.00 0.66 -27.88
CA ASP A 461 -6.40 0.44 -28.29
C ASP A 461 -7.37 0.81 -27.15
N SER A 462 -6.89 0.73 -25.91
CA SER A 462 -7.61 1.19 -24.72
C SER A 462 -6.65 1.74 -23.65
N ILE A 463 -7.11 2.71 -22.87
CA ILE A 463 -6.36 3.34 -21.80
C ILE A 463 -7.23 3.41 -20.55
N THR A 464 -6.73 2.88 -19.43
CA THR A 464 -7.28 3.17 -18.10
C THR A 464 -6.69 4.47 -17.59
N ILE A 465 -7.49 5.35 -16.99
CA ILE A 465 -7.05 6.61 -16.39
C ILE A 465 -7.90 6.94 -15.17
N ASP A 466 -7.29 7.34 -14.05
CA ASP A 466 -8.04 7.64 -12.82
C ASP A 466 -8.07 9.14 -12.48
N PRO A 467 -9.21 9.82 -12.71
CA PRO A 467 -9.45 11.16 -12.15
C PRO A 467 -9.23 11.28 -10.64
N HIS A 468 -9.50 10.22 -9.85
CA HIS A 468 -9.30 10.21 -8.40
C HIS A 468 -7.84 10.00 -7.94
N LYS A 469 -6.90 9.84 -8.89
CA LYS A 469 -5.45 9.76 -8.62
C LYS A 469 -4.79 11.09 -9.02
N SER A 470 -4.04 11.10 -10.11
CA SER A 470 -3.35 12.29 -10.63
C SER A 470 -4.28 13.37 -11.20
N GLY A 471 -5.58 13.09 -11.29
CA GLY A 471 -6.60 14.05 -11.69
C GLY A 471 -7.11 14.95 -10.55
N TYR A 472 -6.74 14.67 -9.29
CA TYR A 472 -7.15 15.44 -8.10
C TYR A 472 -8.68 15.53 -7.90
N ASN A 473 -9.44 14.52 -8.31
CA ASN A 473 -10.87 14.41 -8.03
C ASN A 473 -11.12 13.53 -6.80
N PRO A 474 -12.24 13.70 -6.07
CA PRO A 474 -12.59 12.79 -4.99
C PRO A 474 -12.95 11.41 -5.53
N TYR A 475 -12.71 10.38 -4.71
CA TYR A 475 -13.24 9.04 -4.94
C TYR A 475 -14.79 9.06 -4.87
N PRO A 476 -15.49 8.20 -5.64
CA PRO A 476 -14.97 7.34 -6.70
C PRO A 476 -14.94 8.06 -8.06
N ALA A 477 -13.83 7.95 -8.79
CA ALA A 477 -13.71 8.38 -10.19
C ALA A 477 -12.52 7.71 -10.90
N GLY A 478 -12.76 6.56 -11.52
CA GLY A 478 -11.90 5.97 -12.55
C GLY A 478 -12.46 6.24 -13.94
N ALA A 479 -11.74 5.84 -14.99
CA ALA A 479 -12.23 5.92 -16.37
C ALA A 479 -11.50 4.93 -17.29
N ILE A 480 -12.18 4.56 -18.36
CA ILE A 480 -11.58 3.85 -19.50
C ILE A 480 -11.88 4.62 -20.78
N CYS A 481 -10.89 4.69 -21.67
CA CYS A 481 -11.00 5.29 -22.99
C CYS A 481 -10.61 4.26 -24.05
N TYR A 482 -11.45 4.03 -25.05
CA TYR A 482 -11.17 3.23 -26.23
C TYR A 482 -10.76 4.15 -27.39
N ARG A 483 -9.70 3.77 -28.11
CA ARG A 483 -9.26 4.46 -29.33
C ARG A 483 -10.35 4.43 -30.39
N ASP A 484 -11.01 3.28 -30.51
CA ASP A 484 -12.16 3.07 -31.37
C ASP A 484 -13.39 2.84 -30.50
N GLY A 485 -14.32 3.79 -30.52
CA GLY A 485 -15.52 3.73 -29.69
C GLY A 485 -16.38 2.50 -29.93
N ARG A 486 -16.22 1.78 -31.06
CA ARG A 486 -16.94 0.52 -31.32
C ARG A 486 -16.55 -0.60 -30.37
N PHE A 487 -15.39 -0.50 -29.71
CA PHE A 487 -14.94 -1.51 -28.74
C PHE A 487 -15.92 -1.68 -27.57
N ARG A 488 -16.65 -0.63 -27.21
CA ARG A 488 -17.64 -0.65 -26.14
C ARG A 488 -18.79 -1.64 -26.38
N PHE A 489 -19.10 -1.98 -27.63
CA PHE A 489 -20.14 -2.97 -27.94
C PHE A 489 -19.69 -4.40 -27.64
N LEU A 490 -18.38 -4.64 -27.48
CA LEU A 490 -17.89 -5.95 -27.09
C LEU A 490 -18.21 -6.30 -25.64
N THR A 491 -18.71 -5.36 -24.83
CA THR A 491 -19.25 -5.65 -23.49
C THR A 491 -20.75 -5.97 -23.51
N THR A 492 -21.41 -5.89 -24.68
CA THR A 492 -22.85 -6.13 -24.83
C THR A 492 -23.13 -7.38 -25.66
N TRP A 493 -24.41 -7.61 -25.97
CA TRP A 493 -24.88 -8.62 -26.95
C TRP A 493 -25.13 -8.00 -28.34
N THR A 494 -24.66 -6.77 -28.59
CA THR A 494 -24.87 -6.06 -29.85
C THR A 494 -23.56 -5.94 -30.64
N SER A 495 -23.66 -5.87 -31.96
CA SER A 495 -22.49 -5.85 -32.84
C SER A 495 -21.78 -4.50 -32.81
N PRO A 496 -20.43 -4.48 -32.88
CA PRO A 496 -19.65 -3.24 -33.02
C PRO A 496 -20.00 -2.47 -34.31
N TYR A 497 -20.86 -1.46 -34.22
CA TYR A 497 -21.30 -0.68 -35.37
C TYR A 497 -21.34 0.82 -35.07
N ILE A 498 -21.15 1.66 -36.09
CA ILE A 498 -21.29 3.12 -35.99
C ILE A 498 -22.77 3.46 -36.24
N SER A 499 -23.53 3.75 -35.18
CA SER A 499 -24.83 4.40 -35.34
C SER A 499 -24.67 5.69 -36.15
N THR A 500 -25.41 5.84 -37.24
CA THR A 500 -25.40 7.04 -38.11
C THR A 500 -26.11 8.25 -37.47
N THR A 501 -26.71 8.10 -36.28
CA THR A 501 -27.18 9.25 -35.47
C THR A 501 -26.05 9.69 -34.54
N SER A 502 -25.11 10.42 -35.13
CA SER A 502 -24.03 11.12 -34.43
C SER A 502 -24.58 12.02 -33.32
N GLY A 503 -24.19 11.78 -32.07
CA GLY A 503 -24.46 12.66 -30.93
C GLY A 503 -25.71 12.35 -30.09
N ASP A 504 -26.51 11.34 -30.45
CA ASP A 504 -27.75 11.03 -29.73
C ASP A 504 -27.60 9.92 -28.66
N ASP A 505 -26.61 9.02 -28.78
CA ASP A 505 -26.38 7.95 -27.79
C ASP A 505 -25.48 8.43 -26.63
N ILE A 506 -26.12 9.07 -25.66
CA ILE A 506 -25.52 9.46 -24.37
C ILE A 506 -25.69 8.37 -23.30
N SER A 507 -26.13 7.16 -23.67
CA SER A 507 -26.26 6.05 -22.72
C SER A 507 -24.89 5.54 -22.30
N MET A 508 -24.68 5.37 -20.99
CA MET A 508 -23.39 4.94 -20.43
C MET A 508 -23.48 3.58 -19.72
N GLY A 509 -24.57 3.34 -18.98
CA GLY A 509 -24.69 2.18 -18.08
C GLY A 509 -24.79 0.80 -18.72
N ILE A 510 -24.80 0.70 -20.04
CA ILE A 510 -24.83 -0.58 -20.76
C ILE A 510 -23.47 -0.98 -21.33
N TYR A 511 -22.50 -0.06 -21.35
CA TYR A 511 -21.22 -0.21 -22.05
C TYR A 511 -20.04 -0.49 -21.10
N GLY A 512 -20.32 -1.16 -19.98
CA GLY A 512 -19.33 -1.47 -18.96
C GLY A 512 -19.81 -2.57 -18.00
N VAL A 513 -19.05 -2.79 -16.93
CA VAL A 513 -19.37 -3.79 -15.88
C VAL A 513 -20.45 -3.26 -14.93
N GLU A 514 -20.44 -1.96 -14.67
CA GLU A 514 -21.34 -1.31 -13.71
C GLU A 514 -22.73 -1.07 -14.29
N GLY A 515 -23.74 -1.02 -13.40
CA GLY A 515 -25.11 -0.61 -13.74
C GLY A 515 -25.40 0.79 -13.23
N SER A 516 -26.11 0.89 -12.10
CA SER A 516 -26.35 2.17 -11.42
C SER A 516 -25.02 2.84 -11.03
N LYS A 517 -24.87 4.10 -11.42
CA LYS A 517 -23.65 4.89 -11.19
C LYS A 517 -23.98 6.37 -10.95
N PRO A 518 -23.26 7.04 -10.03
CA PRO A 518 -23.63 8.38 -9.59
C PRO A 518 -23.31 9.41 -10.68
N GLY A 519 -24.31 10.14 -11.16
CA GLY A 519 -24.12 11.28 -12.07
C GLY A 519 -23.27 12.41 -11.46
N ALA A 520 -23.07 12.40 -10.15
CA ALA A 520 -22.20 13.35 -9.46
C ALA A 520 -20.70 13.16 -9.74
N SER A 521 -20.25 11.92 -9.97
CA SER A 521 -18.84 11.63 -10.26
C SER A 521 -18.36 12.27 -11.58
N PRO A 522 -19.02 12.07 -12.75
CA PRO A 522 -18.62 12.75 -13.97
C PRO A 522 -18.77 14.28 -13.90
N VAL A 523 -19.72 14.82 -13.14
CA VAL A 523 -19.82 16.29 -12.94
C VAL A 523 -18.63 16.84 -12.15
N ALA A 524 -18.12 16.10 -11.15
CA ALA A 524 -16.90 16.47 -10.44
C ALA A 524 -15.68 16.51 -11.38
N VAL A 525 -15.51 15.46 -12.19
CA VAL A 525 -14.43 15.39 -13.19
C VAL A 525 -14.55 16.51 -14.23
N TRP A 526 -15.77 16.76 -14.72
CA TRP A 526 -16.03 17.85 -15.66
C TRP A 526 -15.65 19.20 -15.06
N MET A 527 -16.06 19.50 -13.83
CA MET A 527 -15.70 20.76 -13.16
C MET A 527 -14.19 20.97 -13.09
N SER A 528 -13.42 19.92 -12.77
CA SER A 528 -11.97 19.98 -12.75
C SER A 528 -11.39 20.25 -14.15
N LEU A 529 -11.84 19.52 -15.16
CA LEU A 529 -11.39 19.70 -16.54
C LEU A 529 -11.74 21.09 -17.10
N GLN A 530 -12.88 21.67 -16.72
CA GLN A 530 -13.26 23.04 -17.14
C GLN A 530 -12.43 24.12 -16.46
N VAL A 531 -12.14 23.98 -15.17
CA VAL A 531 -11.47 25.02 -14.37
C VAL A 531 -9.96 24.97 -14.53
N LEU A 532 -9.36 23.79 -14.40
CA LEU A 532 -7.92 23.60 -14.50
C LEU A 532 -7.49 23.66 -15.97
N LYS A 533 -8.27 23.04 -16.87
CA LYS A 533 -7.92 22.80 -18.28
C LYS A 533 -6.62 22.00 -18.42
N GLU A 534 -6.28 21.61 -19.65
CA GLU A 534 -5.06 20.85 -19.91
C GLU A 534 -3.79 21.65 -19.53
N GLU A 535 -3.80 22.98 -19.70
CA GLU A 535 -2.73 23.89 -19.24
C GLU A 535 -2.51 23.85 -17.74
N GLY A 536 -3.60 23.92 -16.96
CA GLY A 536 -3.50 23.94 -15.51
C GLY A 536 -3.06 22.61 -14.94
N TYR A 537 -3.56 21.49 -15.49
CA TYR A 537 -3.06 20.15 -15.12
C TYR A 537 -1.57 20.01 -15.44
N ALA A 538 -1.13 20.47 -16.61
CA ALA A 538 0.27 20.40 -16.99
C ALA A 538 1.18 21.18 -16.02
N ASP A 539 0.75 22.35 -15.59
CA ASP A 539 1.46 23.16 -14.62
C ASP A 539 1.42 22.53 -13.22
N LEU A 540 0.25 22.08 -12.75
CA LEU A 540 0.06 21.46 -11.42
C LEU A 540 0.93 20.22 -11.25
N LEU A 541 0.85 19.29 -12.20
CA LEU A 541 1.66 18.08 -12.20
C LEU A 541 3.16 18.41 -12.34
N GLY A 542 3.52 19.43 -13.12
CA GLY A 542 4.91 19.87 -13.22
C GLY A 542 5.48 20.44 -11.92
N VAL A 543 4.65 21.12 -11.12
CA VAL A 543 5.06 21.60 -9.79
C VAL A 543 5.17 20.43 -8.80
N ALA A 544 4.23 19.48 -8.84
CA ALA A 544 4.31 18.26 -8.04
C ALA A 544 5.57 17.41 -8.39
N MET A 545 5.92 17.33 -9.68
CA MET A 545 7.17 16.72 -10.14
C MET A 545 8.41 17.44 -9.63
N LEU A 546 8.40 18.78 -9.57
CA LEU A 546 9.50 19.53 -8.96
C LEU A 546 9.70 19.13 -7.50
N THR A 547 8.60 19.00 -6.73
CA THR A 547 8.63 18.48 -5.36
C THR A 547 9.24 17.08 -5.31
N GLY A 548 8.75 16.14 -6.13
CA GLY A 548 9.26 14.77 -6.17
C GLY A 548 10.72 14.69 -6.57
N THR A 549 11.16 15.48 -7.54
CA THR A 549 12.55 15.52 -7.99
C THR A 549 13.46 16.09 -6.90
N LYS A 550 13.05 17.15 -6.20
CA LYS A 550 13.84 17.70 -5.09
C LYS A 550 13.87 16.77 -3.87
N MET A 551 12.81 16.00 -3.61
CA MET A 551 12.82 14.93 -2.59
C MET A 551 13.84 13.85 -2.98
N TYR A 552 13.78 13.32 -4.21
CA TYR A 552 14.78 12.38 -4.73
C TYR A 552 16.21 12.91 -4.59
N CYS A 553 16.45 14.16 -4.94
CA CYS A 553 17.78 14.79 -4.81
C CYS A 553 18.25 14.80 -3.35
N ASN A 554 17.38 15.12 -2.39
CA ASN A 554 17.72 15.05 -0.98
C ASN A 554 18.06 13.63 -0.53
N TRP A 555 17.31 12.63 -0.98
CA TRP A 555 17.61 11.22 -0.69
C TRP A 555 18.95 10.80 -1.27
N ALA A 556 19.25 11.17 -2.52
CA ALA A 556 20.49 10.86 -3.20
C ALA A 556 21.74 11.51 -2.57
N THR A 557 21.58 12.66 -1.91
CA THR A 557 22.71 13.41 -1.35
C THR A 557 22.84 13.32 0.17
N THR A 558 21.88 12.72 0.89
CA THR A 558 21.91 12.66 2.37
C THR A 558 23.19 12.01 2.90
N THR A 559 23.71 10.99 2.21
CA THR A 559 24.96 10.30 2.56
C THR A 559 26.21 11.21 2.50
N LEU A 560 26.16 12.36 1.83
CA LEU A 560 27.25 13.35 1.86
C LEU A 560 27.31 14.13 3.17
N ASP A 561 26.19 14.22 3.87
CA ASP A 561 26.00 15.12 5.02
C ASP A 561 25.81 14.35 6.35
N SER A 562 25.73 13.01 6.33
CA SER A 562 25.67 12.16 7.53
C SER A 562 26.80 11.12 7.56
N ASN A 563 27.35 10.87 8.75
CA ASN A 563 28.36 9.83 9.00
C ASN A 563 27.73 8.49 9.43
N SER A 564 26.44 8.48 9.80
CA SER A 564 25.73 7.31 10.33
C SER A 564 24.70 6.81 9.33
N LEU A 565 23.86 7.69 8.80
CA LEU A 565 22.76 7.39 7.89
C LEU A 565 23.22 7.37 6.43
N VAL A 566 22.89 6.28 5.75
CA VAL A 566 23.01 6.13 4.29
C VAL A 566 21.62 6.05 3.70
N ILE A 567 21.34 6.85 2.68
CA ILE A 567 20.10 6.74 1.90
C ILE A 567 20.48 6.47 0.44
N THR A 568 19.86 5.46 -0.16
CA THR A 568 20.00 5.17 -1.59
C THR A 568 18.63 5.13 -2.24
N PRO A 569 18.36 5.99 -3.24
CA PRO A 569 17.18 5.87 -4.08
C PRO A 569 17.24 4.67 -5.00
N PHE A 570 16.09 4.03 -5.25
CA PHE A 570 15.97 2.93 -6.20
C PHE A 570 16.41 3.35 -7.60
N ASN A 571 15.84 4.45 -8.13
CA ASN A 571 16.23 4.98 -9.44
C ASN A 571 17.69 5.45 -9.43
N GLN A 572 18.47 4.91 -10.36
CA GLN A 572 19.90 5.18 -10.50
C GLN A 572 20.16 6.61 -10.95
N LEU A 573 21.22 7.20 -10.40
CA LEU A 573 21.79 8.45 -10.91
C LEU A 573 22.32 8.25 -12.35
N PRO A 574 22.38 9.31 -13.18
CA PRO A 574 22.89 9.21 -14.54
C PRO A 574 24.30 8.60 -14.63
N SER A 575 25.21 8.97 -13.74
CA SER A 575 26.55 8.36 -13.63
C SER A 575 26.50 6.87 -13.33
N GLU A 576 25.58 6.42 -12.46
CA GLU A 576 25.39 5.01 -12.12
C GLU A 576 24.81 4.21 -13.30
N ARG A 577 23.83 4.78 -14.04
CA ARG A 577 23.28 4.16 -15.25
C ARG A 577 24.34 3.99 -16.35
N ALA A 578 25.28 4.94 -16.43
CA ALA A 578 26.39 4.93 -17.38
C ALA A 578 27.54 3.99 -16.99
N GLY A 579 27.49 3.35 -15.82
CA GLY A 579 28.58 2.51 -15.32
C GLY A 579 29.81 3.30 -14.88
N GLY A 580 29.61 4.54 -14.41
CA GLY A 580 30.68 5.41 -13.91
C GLY A 580 31.39 4.88 -12.66
N THR A 581 32.54 5.47 -12.34
CA THR A 581 33.33 5.12 -11.15
C THR A 581 32.69 5.67 -9.87
N PRO A 582 33.07 5.17 -8.67
CA PRO A 582 32.61 5.76 -7.40
C PRO A 582 32.90 7.26 -7.28
N GLU A 583 33.99 7.74 -7.87
CA GLU A 583 34.35 9.17 -7.94
C GLU A 583 33.34 9.96 -8.80
N ASP A 584 32.92 9.42 -9.94
CA ASP A 584 31.91 10.04 -10.82
C ASP A 584 30.57 10.18 -10.09
N VAL A 585 30.15 9.14 -9.39
CA VAL A 585 28.91 9.13 -8.58
C VAL A 585 29.00 10.14 -7.44
N TYR A 586 30.14 10.20 -6.75
CA TYR A 586 30.38 11.18 -5.68
C TYR A 586 30.29 12.62 -6.22
N ASN A 587 30.97 12.92 -7.32
CA ASN A 587 30.96 14.25 -7.95
C ASN A 587 29.56 14.65 -8.42
N GLU A 588 28.77 13.70 -8.95
CA GLU A 588 27.39 13.95 -9.33
C GLU A 588 26.50 14.24 -8.12
N ARG A 589 26.67 13.54 -6.99
CA ARG A 589 25.98 13.86 -5.73
C ARG A 589 26.33 15.26 -5.23
N VAL A 590 27.61 15.65 -5.30
CA VAL A 590 28.04 17.02 -4.92
C VAL A 590 27.38 18.06 -5.84
N ARG A 591 27.35 17.82 -7.16
CA ARG A 591 26.63 18.67 -8.11
C ARG A 591 25.15 18.81 -7.74
N ILE A 592 24.46 17.71 -7.45
CA ILE A 592 23.05 17.71 -7.06
C ILE A 592 22.83 18.54 -5.79
N ARG A 593 23.64 18.33 -4.76
CA ARG A 593 23.51 19.05 -3.49
C ARG A 593 23.66 20.55 -3.72
N ASP A 594 24.74 20.96 -4.39
CA ASP A 594 25.13 22.36 -4.49
C ASP A 594 24.29 23.14 -5.53
N LYS A 595 23.82 22.48 -6.59
CA LYS A 595 23.06 23.11 -7.69
C LYS A 595 21.55 22.93 -7.61
N ILE A 596 21.03 21.99 -6.82
CA ILE A 596 19.59 21.70 -6.74
C ILE A 596 19.08 21.81 -5.30
N VAL A 597 19.66 21.03 -4.38
CA VAL A 597 19.14 20.92 -3.00
C VAL A 597 19.28 22.25 -2.25
N LEU A 598 20.47 22.85 -2.30
CA LEU A 598 20.77 24.10 -1.60
C LEU A 598 20.33 25.36 -2.37
N GLN A 599 19.81 25.21 -3.58
CA GLN A 599 19.42 26.35 -4.42
C GLN A 599 17.96 26.77 -4.20
N PRO A 600 17.71 28.08 -3.96
CA PRO A 600 16.36 28.63 -4.00
C PRO A 600 15.70 28.43 -5.36
N ASN A 601 14.39 28.19 -5.38
CA ASN A 601 13.64 27.94 -6.62
C ASN A 601 13.81 29.08 -7.64
N ALA A 602 13.88 30.33 -7.20
CA ALA A 602 14.04 31.50 -8.08
C ALA A 602 15.36 31.47 -8.88
N LEU A 603 16.43 30.92 -8.31
CA LEU A 603 17.72 30.74 -9.00
C LEU A 603 17.70 29.48 -9.86
N LEU A 604 17.18 28.39 -9.31
CA LEU A 604 17.06 27.11 -10.00
C LEU A 604 16.25 27.21 -11.30
N GLU A 605 15.19 28.03 -11.30
CA GLU A 605 14.33 28.22 -12.47
C GLU A 605 15.05 28.93 -13.65
N GLN A 606 16.11 29.69 -13.37
CA GLN A 606 16.89 30.40 -14.39
C GLN A 606 18.05 29.57 -14.96
N ASP A 607 18.42 28.48 -14.28
CA ASP A 607 19.53 27.64 -14.68
C ASP A 607 19.04 26.53 -15.63
N GLU A 608 19.01 26.85 -16.93
CA GLU A 608 18.58 25.90 -17.97
C GLU A 608 19.40 24.60 -17.98
N GLU A 609 20.70 24.68 -17.68
CA GLU A 609 21.56 23.50 -17.66
C GLU A 609 21.14 22.57 -16.52
N THR A 610 20.97 23.13 -15.32
CA THR A 610 20.50 22.36 -14.16
C THR A 610 19.08 21.83 -14.36
N LEU A 611 18.17 22.58 -15.00
CA LEU A 611 16.82 22.08 -15.30
C LEU A 611 16.81 20.94 -16.31
N ARG A 612 17.69 20.95 -17.32
CA ARG A 612 17.85 19.80 -18.23
C ARG A 612 18.44 18.60 -17.51
N PHE A 613 19.39 18.82 -16.62
CA PHE A 613 19.94 17.76 -15.79
C PHE A 613 18.88 17.15 -14.84
N MET A 614 18.05 17.98 -14.21
CA MET A 614 16.96 17.53 -13.33
C MET A 614 15.97 16.58 -14.01
N GLN A 615 15.73 16.71 -15.32
CA GLN A 615 14.84 15.82 -16.08
C GLN A 615 15.35 14.37 -16.16
N THR A 616 16.61 14.13 -15.78
CA THR A 616 17.23 12.80 -15.79
C THR A 616 17.22 12.14 -14.40
N LEU A 617 16.75 12.86 -13.37
CA LEU A 617 16.81 12.46 -11.97
C LEU A 617 15.46 11.95 -11.47
N GLY A 618 15.48 10.91 -10.64
CA GLY A 618 14.29 10.38 -9.96
C GLY A 618 13.46 9.41 -10.80
N SER A 619 12.27 9.13 -10.27
CA SER A 619 11.24 8.33 -10.93
C SER A 619 10.67 9.02 -12.17
N ASP A 620 10.14 8.22 -13.11
CA ASP A 620 9.47 8.74 -14.30
C ASP A 620 8.27 9.63 -13.95
N LEU A 621 7.49 9.28 -12.91
CA LEU A 621 6.24 9.96 -12.54
C LEU A 621 6.02 10.07 -11.01
N MET A 622 6.87 10.82 -10.32
CA MET A 622 6.67 11.35 -8.95
C MET A 622 6.61 10.34 -7.79
N ILE A 623 6.96 9.06 -8.00
CA ILE A 623 6.97 8.04 -6.94
C ILE A 623 8.39 7.53 -6.73
N ASN A 624 9.07 8.04 -5.71
CA ASN A 624 10.46 7.66 -5.47
C ASN A 624 10.55 6.62 -4.36
N ALA A 625 10.95 5.41 -4.73
CA ALA A 625 11.39 4.40 -3.77
C ALA A 625 12.84 4.66 -3.33
N PHE A 626 13.14 4.42 -2.06
CA PHE A 626 14.46 4.53 -1.48
C PHE A 626 14.58 3.65 -0.24
N ALA A 627 15.81 3.31 0.15
CA ALA A 627 16.04 2.56 1.38
C ALA A 627 17.17 3.19 2.19
N CYS A 628 17.02 3.11 3.51
CA CYS A 628 18.00 3.56 4.48
C CYS A 628 18.91 2.39 4.91
N ASN A 629 20.17 2.69 5.13
CA ASN A 629 21.16 1.80 5.74
C ASN A 629 22.00 2.62 6.75
N PHE A 630 22.84 1.97 7.54
CA PHE A 630 23.56 2.61 8.62
C PHE A 630 24.94 1.99 8.88
N HIS A 631 25.78 2.70 9.64
CA HIS A 631 27.11 2.22 10.01
C HIS A 631 27.10 1.54 11.39
N ILE A 632 27.78 0.40 11.50
CA ILE A 632 28.04 -0.35 12.73
C ILE A 632 29.54 -0.31 13.00
N GLY A 633 29.96 0.28 14.13
CA GLY A 633 31.38 0.39 14.49
C GLY A 633 32.23 1.14 13.44
N GLY A 634 31.62 2.08 12.70
CA GLY A 634 32.27 2.83 11.62
C GLY A 634 32.37 2.10 10.27
N GLN A 635 31.88 0.87 10.17
CA GLN A 635 31.75 0.13 8.91
C GLN A 635 30.30 0.16 8.44
N LEU A 636 30.06 0.21 7.13
CA LEU A 636 28.71 0.16 6.59
C LEU A 636 28.10 -1.23 6.87
N ASN A 637 26.86 -1.28 7.35
CA ASN A 637 26.11 -2.52 7.49
C ASN A 637 25.91 -3.20 6.13
N THR A 638 26.19 -4.50 6.05
CA THR A 638 25.97 -5.32 4.86
C THR A 638 24.76 -6.24 4.96
N ASP A 639 24.14 -6.35 6.15
CA ASP A 639 23.00 -7.26 6.39
C ASP A 639 21.67 -6.64 5.92
N VAL A 640 21.02 -7.30 4.96
CA VAL A 640 19.74 -6.88 4.36
C VAL A 640 18.61 -6.85 5.39
N VAL A 641 18.61 -7.76 6.36
CA VAL A 641 17.57 -7.85 7.40
C VAL A 641 17.67 -6.66 8.35
N GLU A 642 18.89 -6.27 8.73
CA GLU A 642 19.09 -5.12 9.62
C GLU A 642 18.78 -3.79 8.94
N ALA A 643 19.09 -3.65 7.65
CA ALA A 643 18.64 -2.50 6.86
C ALA A 643 17.10 -2.49 6.74
N SER A 644 16.48 -3.63 6.42
CA SER A 644 15.02 -3.76 6.36
C SER A 644 14.36 -3.41 7.69
N PHE A 645 14.96 -3.83 8.81
CA PHE A 645 14.47 -3.51 10.15
C PHE A 645 14.49 -2.00 10.43
N LEU A 646 15.56 -1.29 10.06
CA LEU A 646 15.60 0.18 10.14
C LEU A 646 14.45 0.81 9.33
N ASN A 647 14.25 0.38 8.09
CA ASN A 647 13.19 0.90 7.22
C ASN A 647 11.78 0.60 7.76
N GLN A 648 11.54 -0.59 8.33
CA GLN A 648 10.28 -0.93 9.00
C GLN A 648 9.99 -0.04 10.21
N ARG A 649 11.02 0.24 11.02
CA ARG A 649 10.90 1.13 12.19
C ARG A 649 10.62 2.58 11.77
N LEU A 650 11.31 3.05 10.72
CA LEU A 650 11.05 4.34 10.10
C LEU A 650 9.61 4.44 9.60
N TYR A 651 9.14 3.45 8.85
CA TYR A 651 7.75 3.39 8.39
C TYR A 651 6.78 3.48 9.58
N LYS A 652 6.92 2.63 10.60
CA LYS A 652 6.07 2.66 11.82
C LYS A 652 5.97 4.05 12.44
N ARG A 653 7.09 4.78 12.52
CA ARG A 653 7.14 6.14 13.09
C ARG A 653 6.60 7.21 12.16
N LEU A 654 6.69 7.00 10.85
CA LEU A 654 6.38 7.97 9.82
C LEU A 654 5.17 7.56 8.98
N SER A 655 4.30 6.71 9.53
CA SER A 655 3.03 6.30 8.94
C SER A 655 1.88 6.48 9.92
N VAL A 656 0.67 6.51 9.37
CA VAL A 656 -0.58 6.42 10.12
C VAL A 656 -1.20 5.07 9.75
N THR A 657 -1.38 4.21 10.75
CA THR A 657 -1.80 2.81 10.60
C THR A 657 -3.00 2.46 11.46
N SER A 658 -3.30 3.25 12.49
CA SER A 658 -4.48 3.05 13.35
C SER A 658 -5.13 4.38 13.76
N MET A 659 -6.33 4.33 14.33
CA MET A 659 -7.04 5.52 14.82
C MET A 659 -6.43 6.10 16.10
N GLU A 660 -5.63 5.30 16.79
CA GLU A 660 -4.90 5.67 18.01
C GLU A 660 -3.54 6.34 17.72
N ASP A 661 -3.08 6.31 16.46
CA ASP A 661 -1.88 7.03 16.05
C ASP A 661 -2.05 8.54 16.27
N LYS A 662 -1.07 9.14 16.96
CA LYS A 662 -1.06 10.59 17.19
C LYS A 662 -0.52 11.32 15.97
N LEU A 663 -1.41 11.85 15.14
CA LEU A 663 -1.08 12.52 13.88
C LEU A 663 -0.04 13.66 14.04
N ASN A 664 -0.11 14.43 15.13
CA ASN A 664 0.80 15.56 15.38
C ASN A 664 2.24 15.14 15.74
N GLU A 665 2.47 13.86 16.07
CA GLU A 665 3.80 13.32 16.32
C GLU A 665 4.49 12.79 15.05
N LYS A 666 3.80 12.83 13.88
CA LYS A 666 4.30 12.35 12.58
C LYS A 666 4.82 13.54 11.75
N PRO A 667 6.13 13.86 11.77
CA PRO A 667 6.65 15.06 11.10
C PRO A 667 6.63 14.97 9.57
N ILE A 668 6.65 13.75 9.05
CA ILE A 668 6.42 13.42 7.65
C ILE A 668 5.64 12.10 7.63
N ILE A 669 4.73 11.96 6.66
CA ILE A 669 3.99 10.71 6.45
C ILE A 669 4.46 10.11 5.13
N ILE A 670 5.07 8.94 5.16
CA ILE A 670 5.61 8.20 4.01
C ILE A 670 4.95 6.83 3.90
N MET A 671 5.11 6.17 2.75
CA MET A 671 4.69 4.78 2.58
C MET A 671 5.91 3.85 2.62
N ALA A 672 5.64 2.57 2.83
CA ALA A 672 6.61 1.51 2.65
C ALA A 672 6.31 0.71 1.38
N THR A 673 7.34 0.05 0.87
CA THR A 673 7.25 -0.91 -0.23
C THR A 673 8.23 -2.05 0.02
N GLU A 674 8.02 -3.18 -0.61
CA GLU A 674 8.88 -4.36 -0.46
C GLU A 674 9.39 -4.80 -1.84
N PHE A 675 10.71 -4.90 -1.96
CA PHE A 675 11.34 -5.45 -3.14
C PHE A 675 11.63 -6.91 -2.91
N SER A 676 10.86 -7.79 -3.56
CA SER A 676 11.15 -9.22 -3.52
C SER A 676 12.15 -9.64 -4.60
N GLN A 677 12.99 -10.61 -4.26
CA GLN A 677 13.97 -11.19 -5.17
C GLN A 677 13.29 -11.91 -6.36
N GLU A 678 12.06 -12.41 -6.15
CA GLU A 678 11.18 -13.00 -7.17
C GLU A 678 10.73 -11.98 -8.23
N VAL A 679 10.36 -10.76 -7.82
CA VAL A 679 9.81 -9.75 -8.73
C VAL A 679 10.91 -8.96 -9.43
N TYR A 680 11.91 -8.49 -8.68
CA TYR A 680 12.88 -7.51 -9.15
C TYR A 680 14.22 -8.11 -9.57
N GLU A 681 14.48 -9.39 -9.28
CA GLU A 681 15.66 -10.14 -9.74
C GLU A 681 16.97 -9.31 -9.67
N GLY A 682 17.61 -9.08 -10.83
CA GLY A 682 18.86 -8.33 -10.94
C GLY A 682 18.74 -6.83 -10.61
N ALA A 683 17.55 -6.24 -10.72
CA ALA A 683 17.33 -4.85 -10.34
C ALA A 683 17.46 -4.68 -8.83
N LEU A 684 16.90 -5.61 -8.03
CA LEU A 684 17.07 -5.60 -6.58
C LEU A 684 18.51 -5.87 -6.16
N VAL A 685 19.21 -6.80 -6.82
CA VAL A 685 20.64 -7.04 -6.55
C VAL A 685 21.46 -5.76 -6.74
N LYS A 686 21.24 -5.02 -7.84
CA LYS A 686 21.91 -3.73 -8.06
C LYS A 686 21.53 -2.68 -7.02
N PHE A 687 20.27 -2.66 -6.60
CA PHE A 687 19.81 -1.73 -5.57
C PHE A 687 20.47 -2.01 -4.21
N LYS A 688 20.50 -3.29 -3.78
CA LYS A 688 21.21 -3.75 -2.58
C LYS A 688 22.70 -3.40 -2.64
N ASN A 689 23.37 -3.67 -3.76
CA ASN A 689 24.80 -3.35 -3.94
C ASN A 689 25.09 -1.85 -3.82
N ARG A 690 24.24 -0.99 -4.40
CA ARG A 690 24.39 0.49 -4.28
C ARG A 690 24.17 0.99 -2.85
N LEU A 691 23.33 0.29 -2.07
CA LEU A 691 23.09 0.55 -0.66
C LEU A 691 24.17 -0.06 0.27
N GLY A 692 25.07 -0.88 -0.27
CA GLY A 692 26.13 -1.56 0.46
C GLY A 692 25.71 -2.88 1.13
N LEU A 693 24.62 -3.49 0.68
CA LEU A 693 24.06 -4.72 1.24
C LEU A 693 24.44 -5.96 0.42
N GLU A 694 24.57 -7.09 1.11
CA GLU A 694 24.89 -8.41 0.53
C GLU A 694 23.89 -9.44 1.04
N GLY A 695 23.25 -10.20 0.13
CA GLY A 695 22.28 -11.24 0.50
C GLY A 695 21.25 -11.51 -0.59
N ASP A 696 20.56 -12.65 -0.48
CA ASP A 696 19.48 -13.05 -1.39
C ASP A 696 18.09 -12.65 -0.87
N GLU A 697 18.04 -12.04 0.32
CA GLU A 697 16.82 -11.60 0.99
C GLU A 697 16.10 -10.48 0.24
N ASP A 698 14.77 -10.45 0.44
CA ASP A 698 13.91 -9.34 0.07
C ASP A 698 14.27 -8.09 0.88
N LEU A 699 14.04 -6.90 0.31
CA LEU A 699 14.38 -5.63 0.93
C LEU A 699 13.12 -4.83 1.25
N TYR A 700 12.91 -4.53 2.53
CA TYR A 700 11.91 -3.58 2.96
C TYR A 700 12.44 -2.15 2.75
N ALA A 701 11.69 -1.34 2.02
CA ALA A 701 12.08 -0.01 1.59
C ALA A 701 10.97 1.00 1.88
N LEU A 702 11.29 2.27 1.70
CA LEU A 702 10.38 3.40 1.82
C LEU A 702 10.06 3.94 0.44
N SER A 703 8.91 4.57 0.29
CA SER A 703 8.55 5.27 -0.94
C SER A 703 7.84 6.57 -0.60
N ASN A 704 8.06 7.58 -1.45
CA ASN A 704 7.33 8.82 -1.38
C ASN A 704 6.59 9.12 -2.68
N VAL A 705 5.28 9.36 -2.60
CA VAL A 705 4.48 9.88 -3.72
C VAL A 705 4.35 11.39 -3.55
N SER A 706 4.76 12.15 -4.57
CA SER A 706 4.70 13.61 -4.55
C SER A 706 3.55 14.15 -5.38
N MET A 707 2.39 14.35 -4.74
CA MET A 707 1.24 15.04 -5.36
C MET A 707 1.12 16.50 -4.94
N SER A 708 1.74 16.89 -3.83
CA SER A 708 1.59 18.23 -3.27
C SER A 708 2.43 19.26 -4.04
N PRO A 709 1.82 20.36 -4.53
CA PRO A 709 2.57 21.44 -5.16
C PRO A 709 3.21 22.41 -4.14
N TRP A 710 2.95 22.24 -2.84
CA TRP A 710 3.30 23.19 -1.79
C TRP A 710 4.70 23.06 -1.18
N PRO A 711 5.30 21.87 -0.99
CA PRO A 711 6.48 21.72 -0.14
C PRO A 711 7.69 22.53 -0.61
N THR A 712 7.85 22.75 -1.91
CA THR A 712 9.02 23.46 -2.44
C THR A 712 8.93 24.97 -2.26
N ALA A 713 7.78 25.51 -1.86
CA ALA A 713 7.65 26.92 -1.49
C ALA A 713 8.10 27.16 -0.04
N ASN A 714 8.63 28.36 0.24
CA ASN A 714 9.02 28.81 1.58
C ASN A 714 9.96 27.88 2.35
N ASP A 715 10.79 27.12 1.62
CA ASP A 715 11.75 26.16 2.18
C ASP A 715 11.12 25.08 3.10
N PHE A 716 9.81 24.82 2.95
CA PHE A 716 9.12 23.82 3.78
C PHE A 716 9.63 22.41 3.51
N LEU A 717 10.07 22.12 2.28
CA LEU A 717 10.69 20.86 1.89
C LEU A 717 11.90 20.55 2.79
N LYS A 718 12.77 21.54 3.04
CA LYS A 718 13.91 21.34 3.96
C LYS A 718 13.45 20.93 5.35
N THR A 719 12.38 21.54 5.86
CA THR A 719 11.81 21.22 7.18
C THR A 719 11.37 19.75 7.28
N ILE A 720 10.68 19.22 6.26
CA ILE A 720 10.22 17.82 6.28
C ILE A 720 11.36 16.82 6.05
N ILE A 721 12.37 17.18 5.24
CA ILE A 721 13.56 16.34 5.01
C ILE A 721 14.43 16.27 6.28
N ASP A 722 14.66 17.39 6.95
CA ASP A 722 15.45 17.41 8.18
C ASP A 722 14.76 16.60 9.28
N ALA A 723 13.44 16.72 9.42
CA ALA A 723 12.69 15.93 10.38
C ALA A 723 12.72 14.42 10.07
N PHE A 724 12.72 14.03 8.79
CA PHE A 724 12.96 12.63 8.41
C PHE A 724 14.33 12.15 8.89
N LYS A 725 15.39 12.94 8.63
CA LYS A 725 16.77 12.61 9.02
C LYS A 725 16.90 12.48 10.54
N GLU A 726 16.30 13.38 11.30
CA GLU A 726 16.29 13.33 12.77
C GLU A 726 15.67 12.02 13.28
N VAL A 727 14.50 11.64 12.76
CA VAL A 727 13.84 10.37 13.11
C VAL A 727 14.70 9.17 12.71
N ALA A 728 15.35 9.22 11.55
CA ALA A 728 16.24 8.15 11.09
C ALA A 728 17.46 7.99 12.01
N GLU A 729 18.11 9.07 12.44
CA GLU A 729 19.23 9.04 13.38
C GLU A 729 18.81 8.51 14.77
N GLU A 730 17.58 8.77 15.20
CA GLU A 730 17.01 8.18 16.41
C GLU A 730 16.81 6.66 16.27
N GLU A 731 16.23 6.20 15.16
CA GLU A 731 16.01 4.78 14.92
C GLU A 731 17.31 4.00 14.68
N ILE A 732 18.34 4.62 14.11
CA ILE A 732 19.68 4.02 14.00
C ILE A 732 20.23 3.68 15.39
N LYS A 733 20.08 4.57 16.39
CA LYS A 733 20.53 4.28 17.77
C LYS A 733 19.82 3.06 18.34
N THR A 734 18.52 2.92 18.06
CA THR A 734 17.72 1.76 18.45
C THR A 734 18.20 0.49 17.74
N CYS A 735 18.52 0.56 16.44
CA CYS A 735 19.08 -0.56 15.68
C CYS A 735 20.49 -0.95 16.18
N LEU A 736 21.32 0.01 16.59
CA LEU A 736 22.65 -0.26 17.12
C LEU A 736 22.61 -1.07 18.41
N VAL A 737 21.63 -0.85 19.29
CA VAL A 737 21.43 -1.68 20.50
C VAL A 737 21.15 -3.14 20.14
N ARG A 738 20.46 -3.38 19.03
CA ARG A 738 20.11 -4.72 18.55
C ARG A 738 21.30 -5.47 17.96
N VAL A 739 22.22 -4.78 17.26
CA VAL A 739 23.32 -5.40 16.50
C VAL A 739 24.70 -5.30 17.14
N THR A 740 24.82 -4.61 18.28
CA THR A 740 26.10 -4.46 18.99
C THR A 740 26.20 -5.46 20.12
N ASP A 741 27.24 -6.30 20.12
CA ASP A 741 27.56 -7.15 21.25
C ASP A 741 28.05 -6.29 22.44
N GLN A 742 27.34 -6.34 23.56
CA GLN A 742 27.59 -5.55 24.76
C GLN A 742 27.46 -6.42 26.02
N PRO A 743 28.11 -6.07 27.13
CA PRO A 743 27.92 -6.79 28.39
C PRO A 743 26.44 -6.89 28.76
N SER A 744 25.93 -8.11 28.87
CA SER A 744 24.53 -8.42 29.14
C SER A 744 24.39 -9.54 30.15
N MET A 745 23.18 -9.72 30.67
CA MET A 745 22.84 -10.89 31.49
C MET A 745 22.43 -12.03 30.56
N HIS A 746 23.10 -13.17 30.68
CA HIS A 746 22.85 -14.34 29.84
C HIS A 746 22.06 -15.38 30.63
N SER A 747 20.96 -15.85 30.05
CA SER A 747 19.98 -16.71 30.71
C SER A 747 19.98 -18.12 30.15
N PHE A 748 19.92 -19.12 31.02
CA PHE A 748 19.95 -20.53 30.65
C PHE A 748 18.87 -21.33 31.37
N VAL A 749 18.19 -22.22 30.66
CA VAL A 749 17.29 -23.22 31.25
C VAL A 749 18.12 -24.37 31.82
N ILE A 750 17.87 -24.74 33.08
CA ILE A 750 18.64 -25.79 33.77
C ILE A 750 17.95 -27.16 33.59
N HIS A 751 18.66 -28.11 32.99
CA HIS A 751 18.31 -29.52 32.80
C HIS A 751 19.15 -30.45 33.69
N GLY A 752 18.67 -31.69 33.90
CA GLY A 752 19.33 -32.74 34.68
C GLY A 752 19.25 -32.55 36.20
N ASN A 753 19.17 -33.63 36.98
CA ASN A 753 19.13 -33.56 38.45
C ASN A 753 20.47 -33.86 39.10
N ASN A 754 21.25 -34.79 38.55
CA ASN A 754 22.55 -35.16 39.10
C ASN A 754 23.69 -34.42 38.40
N GLU A 755 23.73 -34.50 37.07
CA GLU A 755 24.58 -33.66 36.24
C GLU A 755 23.74 -32.54 35.65
N LEU A 756 24.16 -31.28 35.81
CA LEU A 756 23.41 -30.15 35.30
C LEU A 756 23.87 -29.78 33.90
N PHE A 757 22.90 -29.56 33.02
CA PHE A 757 23.11 -28.97 31.70
C PHE A 757 22.33 -27.66 31.62
N MET A 758 22.93 -26.61 31.10
CA MET A 758 22.34 -25.29 30.97
C MET A 758 22.17 -24.97 29.47
N VAL A 759 20.92 -24.84 29.03
CA VAL A 759 20.54 -24.56 27.63
C VAL A 759 20.25 -23.07 27.49
N TYR A 760 20.96 -22.39 26.60
CA TYR A 760 20.93 -20.94 26.47
C TYR A 760 19.64 -20.43 25.82
N ILE A 761 19.01 -19.42 26.43
CA ILE A 761 17.82 -18.77 25.88
C ILE A 761 18.27 -17.83 24.76
N SER A 762 18.03 -18.27 23.53
CA SER A 762 18.62 -17.69 22.31
C SER A 762 17.70 -16.67 21.65
N SER A 763 18.24 -15.79 20.81
CA SER A 763 17.48 -14.90 19.90
C SER A 763 18.14 -14.83 18.53
N PHE A 764 17.36 -14.86 17.45
CA PHE A 764 17.90 -14.62 16.10
C PHE A 764 18.24 -13.17 15.83
N ASN A 765 17.75 -12.26 16.67
CA ASN A 765 17.55 -10.88 16.29
C ASN A 765 18.44 -9.91 17.07
N VAL A 766 18.89 -10.29 18.26
CA VAL A 766 19.72 -9.44 19.12
C VAL A 766 21.11 -10.05 19.29
N GLU A 767 22.16 -9.32 18.89
CA GLU A 767 23.53 -9.82 18.78
C GLU A 767 24.02 -10.52 20.07
N ASN A 768 23.72 -9.97 21.23
CA ASN A 768 24.11 -10.53 22.53
C ASN A 768 23.58 -11.95 22.78
N TYR A 769 22.47 -12.32 22.12
CA TYR A 769 21.77 -13.60 22.27
C TYR A 769 21.76 -14.45 20.99
N ARG A 770 22.49 -14.04 19.93
CA ARG A 770 22.55 -14.69 18.60
C ARG A 770 23.41 -15.95 18.55
N ARG A 771 23.23 -16.83 19.53
CA ARG A 771 23.92 -18.12 19.61
C ARG A 771 22.99 -19.18 20.19
N GLN A 772 23.15 -20.42 19.76
CA GLN A 772 22.57 -21.59 20.41
C GLN A 772 23.69 -22.28 21.20
N VAL A 773 23.57 -22.30 22.52
CA VAL A 773 24.62 -22.78 23.43
C VAL A 773 24.05 -23.80 24.41
N ILE A 774 24.79 -24.88 24.64
CA ILE A 774 24.54 -25.85 25.69
C ILE A 774 25.83 -26.03 26.46
N VAL A 775 25.78 -25.92 27.79
CA VAL A 775 26.94 -26.15 28.66
C VAL A 775 26.63 -27.17 29.75
N LYS A 776 27.62 -27.98 30.11
CA LYS A 776 27.59 -28.80 31.32
C LYS A 776 28.10 -27.95 32.48
N ALA A 777 27.35 -27.91 33.58
CA ALA A 777 27.65 -27.08 34.73
C ALA A 777 27.85 -27.93 35.99
N THR A 778 28.96 -27.70 36.69
CA THR A 778 29.29 -28.32 37.98
C THR A 778 29.24 -27.26 39.06
N LEU A 779 28.25 -27.34 39.96
CA LEU A 779 28.12 -26.39 41.07
C LEU A 779 29.27 -26.59 42.07
N SER A 780 29.85 -25.50 42.57
CA SER A 780 31.00 -25.55 43.48
C SER A 780 30.67 -26.09 44.88
N ASP A 781 29.39 -26.19 45.24
CA ASP A 781 28.95 -26.72 46.53
C ASP A 781 27.74 -27.67 46.41
N ALA A 782 27.76 -28.75 47.19
CA ALA A 782 26.71 -29.79 47.17
C ALA A 782 25.40 -29.37 47.85
N ALA A 783 25.42 -28.34 48.70
CA ALA A 783 24.23 -27.87 49.41
C ALA A 783 23.29 -27.10 48.47
N THR A 784 23.85 -26.36 47.52
CA THR A 784 23.15 -25.63 46.46
C THR A 784 22.50 -26.62 45.50
N LEU A 785 23.20 -27.68 45.08
CA LEU A 785 22.60 -28.76 44.28
C LEU A 785 21.43 -29.44 45.00
N SER A 786 21.64 -29.81 46.27
CA SER A 786 20.61 -30.44 47.10
C SER A 786 19.41 -29.52 47.34
N ARG A 787 19.63 -28.20 47.39
CA ARG A 787 18.54 -27.22 47.49
C ARG A 787 17.79 -27.13 46.16
N LEU A 788 18.47 -26.99 45.02
CA LEU A 788 17.83 -26.95 43.71
C LEU A 788 16.97 -28.19 43.45
N GLN A 789 17.47 -29.38 43.81
CA GLN A 789 16.72 -30.64 43.71
C GLN A 789 15.44 -30.62 44.55
N ARG A 790 15.54 -30.19 45.83
CA ARG A 790 14.35 -30.07 46.70
C ARG A 790 13.32 -29.10 46.17
N GLU A 791 13.74 -27.97 45.61
CA GLU A 791 12.79 -26.98 45.07
C GLU A 791 12.10 -27.49 43.80
N ARG A 792 12.80 -28.29 42.97
CA ARG A 792 12.18 -29.00 41.83
C ARG A 792 11.17 -30.04 42.27
N ASP A 793 11.47 -30.79 43.33
CA ASP A 793 10.53 -31.78 43.88
C ASP A 793 9.30 -31.09 44.49
N ASN A 794 9.49 -29.93 45.13
CA ASN A 794 8.42 -29.12 45.70
C ASN A 794 7.52 -28.49 44.62
N ASN A 795 8.10 -28.09 43.48
CA ASN A 795 7.35 -27.55 42.35
C ASN A 795 7.77 -28.17 41.00
N PRO A 796 7.25 -29.37 40.67
CA PRO A 796 7.57 -30.05 39.41
C PRO A 796 7.09 -29.30 38.16
N SER A 797 6.19 -28.33 38.32
CA SER A 797 5.68 -27.50 37.23
C SER A 797 6.56 -26.29 36.90
N ALA A 798 7.51 -25.94 37.78
CA ALA A 798 8.39 -24.81 37.58
C ALA A 798 9.58 -25.15 36.68
N ILE A 799 9.91 -24.20 35.81
CA ILE A 799 11.18 -24.18 35.07
C ILE A 799 12.20 -23.48 35.96
N PHE A 800 13.46 -23.93 35.97
CA PHE A 800 14.53 -23.25 36.71
C PHE A 800 15.55 -22.69 35.74
N THR A 801 15.97 -21.45 35.96
CA THR A 801 16.90 -20.76 35.06
C THR A 801 18.11 -20.21 35.81
N PHE A 802 19.27 -20.23 35.16
CA PHE A 802 20.52 -19.63 35.63
C PHE A 802 20.79 -18.33 34.86
N HIS A 803 21.15 -17.27 35.56
CA HIS A 803 21.43 -15.95 34.98
C HIS A 803 22.82 -15.49 35.39
N THR A 804 23.65 -15.15 34.42
CA THR A 804 25.03 -14.69 34.68
C THR A 804 25.05 -13.29 35.28
N GLY A 805 26.20 -12.86 35.81
CA GLY A 805 26.50 -11.43 35.88
C GLY A 805 26.57 -10.77 34.50
N LEU A 806 26.64 -9.43 34.47
CA LEU A 806 26.87 -8.69 33.22
C LEU A 806 28.22 -9.07 32.61
N GLY A 807 28.22 -9.52 31.37
CA GLY A 807 29.43 -9.88 30.63
C GLY A 807 29.12 -10.14 29.17
N VAL A 808 30.16 -10.36 28.35
CA VAL A 808 30.00 -10.82 26.96
C VAL A 808 30.02 -12.35 26.97
N LEU A 809 29.04 -12.99 26.32
CA LEU A 809 28.88 -14.45 26.37
C LEU A 809 30.14 -15.22 25.97
N THR A 810 30.83 -14.76 24.92
CA THR A 810 32.05 -15.41 24.43
C THR A 810 33.20 -15.33 25.43
N GLU A 811 33.32 -14.21 26.15
CA GLU A 811 34.29 -14.04 27.23
C GLU A 811 33.93 -14.92 28.43
N LEU A 812 32.65 -14.97 28.80
CA LEU A 812 32.16 -15.84 29.88
C LEU A 812 32.46 -17.32 29.55
N MET A 813 32.16 -17.77 28.34
CA MET A 813 32.46 -19.14 27.90
C MET A 813 33.97 -19.44 27.97
N ALA A 814 34.84 -18.48 27.63
CA ALA A 814 36.29 -18.66 27.72
C ALA A 814 36.80 -18.76 29.17
N GLN A 815 36.15 -18.08 30.12
CA GLN A 815 36.54 -18.08 31.54
C GLN A 815 36.26 -19.42 32.24
N LYS A 816 35.29 -20.21 31.77
CA LYS A 816 34.86 -21.51 32.31
C LYS A 816 34.39 -21.53 33.78
N GLN A 817 34.54 -20.45 34.53
CA GLN A 817 34.03 -20.32 35.89
C GLN A 817 33.01 -19.19 35.94
N TRP A 818 31.76 -19.53 36.21
CA TRP A 818 30.66 -18.57 36.18
C TRP A 818 30.17 -18.25 37.59
N VAL A 819 29.71 -17.02 37.76
CA VAL A 819 28.99 -16.56 38.95
C VAL A 819 27.66 -15.98 38.48
N GLY A 820 26.57 -16.46 39.07
CA GLY A 820 25.24 -16.04 38.69
C GLY A 820 24.19 -16.42 39.72
N ASP A 821 22.94 -16.16 39.36
CA ASP A 821 21.79 -16.37 40.23
C ASP A 821 20.85 -17.40 39.60
N ILE A 822 20.21 -18.24 40.42
CA ILE A 822 19.21 -19.22 39.98
C ILE A 822 17.82 -18.72 40.36
N TYR A 823 16.89 -18.81 39.42
CA TYR A 823 15.49 -18.41 39.57
C TYR A 823 14.55 -19.59 39.34
N GLU A 824 13.44 -19.59 40.06
CA GLU A 824 12.24 -20.35 39.71
C GLU A 824 11.44 -19.53 38.68
N GLY A 825 11.40 -20.01 37.44
CA GLY A 825 10.89 -19.30 36.27
C GLY A 825 11.93 -18.39 35.63
N LEU A 826 11.46 -17.40 34.87
CA LEU A 826 12.26 -16.30 34.34
C LEU A 826 12.21 -15.11 35.30
N PRO A 827 13.31 -14.36 35.47
CA PRO A 827 13.35 -13.20 36.36
C PRO A 827 12.38 -12.12 35.89
N THR A 828 11.56 -11.61 36.81
CA THR A 828 10.69 -10.46 36.52
C THR A 828 11.43 -9.15 36.79
N ILE A 829 11.19 -8.14 35.94
CA ILE A 829 11.77 -6.79 36.06
C ILE A 829 11.42 -6.15 37.42
N TYR A 830 10.32 -6.58 38.04
CA TYR A 830 9.85 -6.12 39.35
C TYR A 830 9.64 -7.28 40.33
N GLY A 831 10.73 -7.80 40.89
CA GLY A 831 10.69 -8.34 42.26
C GLY A 831 10.56 -9.85 42.48
N SER A 832 10.82 -10.72 41.49
CA SER A 832 11.14 -12.12 41.83
C SER A 832 12.56 -12.18 42.43
N GLY A 833 12.68 -12.43 43.73
CA GLY A 833 13.98 -12.68 44.35
C GLY A 833 14.59 -13.96 43.76
N ALA A 834 15.90 -13.95 43.50
CA ALA A 834 16.61 -15.15 43.12
C ALA A 834 16.45 -16.22 44.20
N LEU A 835 16.18 -17.46 43.78
CA LEU A 835 16.08 -18.62 44.66
C LEU A 835 17.43 -18.86 45.36
N LEU A 836 18.50 -18.78 44.57
CA LEU A 836 19.88 -18.91 44.99
C LEU A 836 20.67 -17.76 44.37
N THR A 837 21.47 -17.07 45.18
CA THR A 837 22.30 -15.95 44.72
C THR A 837 23.77 -16.31 44.77
N GLN A 838 24.58 -15.69 43.90
CA GLN A 838 26.04 -15.86 43.84
C GLN A 838 26.48 -17.32 43.71
N VAL A 839 25.71 -18.11 42.96
CA VAL A 839 26.00 -19.49 42.64
C VAL A 839 27.24 -19.54 41.75
N ARG A 840 28.24 -20.30 42.20
CA ARG A 840 29.48 -20.54 41.46
C ARG A 840 29.43 -21.90 40.80
N CYS A 841 29.81 -21.96 39.53
CA CYS A 841 29.90 -23.21 38.80
C CYS A 841 31.08 -23.23 37.82
N ASP A 842 31.66 -24.42 37.65
CA ASP A 842 32.58 -24.72 36.56
C ASP A 842 31.77 -25.18 35.34
N VAL A 843 32.10 -24.66 34.17
CA VAL A 843 31.31 -24.78 32.95
C VAL A 843 32.14 -25.37 31.82
N GLU A 844 31.59 -26.41 31.18
CA GLU A 844 32.14 -27.06 30.00
C GLU A 844 31.18 -26.90 28.81
N VAL A 845 31.64 -26.34 27.70
CA VAL A 845 30.81 -26.12 26.51
C VAL A 845 30.55 -27.44 25.80
N VAL A 846 29.27 -27.80 25.65
CA VAL A 846 28.80 -28.99 24.92
C VAL A 846 28.43 -28.62 23.49
N LEU A 847 27.79 -27.47 23.31
CA LEU A 847 27.38 -26.91 22.02
C LEU A 847 27.61 -25.40 22.03
N ASP A 848 28.19 -24.87 20.96
CA ASP A 848 28.22 -23.44 20.63
C ASP A 848 28.03 -23.31 19.12
N LYS A 849 26.86 -22.79 18.73
CA LYS A 849 26.49 -22.53 17.34
C LYS A 849 26.08 -21.08 17.19
N SER A 850 26.61 -20.44 16.14
CA SER A 850 26.16 -19.11 15.74
C SER A 850 24.74 -19.17 15.19
N LEU A 851 23.91 -18.19 15.53
CA LEU A 851 22.61 -17.95 14.90
C LEU A 851 22.63 -16.69 14.02
N ARG A 852 23.83 -16.23 13.65
CA ARG A 852 23.99 -15.16 12.66
C ARG A 852 23.47 -15.65 11.32
N ARG A 853 22.89 -14.73 10.54
CA ARG A 853 22.21 -15.07 9.28
C ARG A 853 23.08 -15.84 8.30
N ALA A 854 24.35 -15.47 8.18
CA ALA A 854 25.33 -16.13 7.31
C ALA A 854 25.58 -17.61 7.66
N ASP A 855 25.26 -18.03 8.89
CA ASP A 855 25.45 -19.39 9.40
C ASP A 855 24.14 -20.22 9.39
N LEU A 856 23.00 -19.60 9.03
CA LEU A 856 21.69 -20.28 8.94
C LEU A 856 21.46 -20.88 7.55
N ASP A 857 20.66 -21.93 7.50
CA ASP A 857 20.22 -22.55 6.25
C ASP A 857 19.26 -21.62 5.49
N LYS A 858 19.23 -21.74 4.15
CA LYS A 858 18.29 -20.96 3.32
C LYS A 858 16.83 -21.39 3.47
N ASN A 859 16.58 -22.64 3.86
CA ASN A 859 15.23 -23.21 3.98
C ASN A 859 15.12 -23.99 5.28
N TYR A 860 13.92 -24.04 5.86
CA TYR A 860 13.62 -24.94 6.97
C TYR A 860 13.85 -26.41 6.61
N PRO A 861 14.24 -27.25 7.57
CA PRO A 861 14.32 -28.69 7.36
C PRO A 861 12.91 -29.27 7.14
N VAL A 862 12.84 -30.36 6.37
CA VAL A 862 11.57 -31.05 6.09
C VAL A 862 11.03 -31.76 7.34
N ALA A 863 11.89 -32.15 8.29
CA ALA A 863 11.49 -32.77 9.55
C ALA A 863 12.30 -32.14 10.70
N MET A 864 11.67 -32.03 11.87
CA MET A 864 12.19 -31.25 13.00
C MET A 864 13.36 -31.97 13.72
N PRO A 865 14.59 -31.40 13.71
CA PRO A 865 15.77 -32.03 14.30
C PRO A 865 16.09 -31.53 15.71
N PHE A 866 16.67 -32.39 16.56
CA PHE A 866 17.03 -32.09 17.94
C PHE A 866 18.43 -32.62 18.27
N TYR A 867 19.22 -31.84 19.02
CA TYR A 867 20.43 -32.34 19.67
C TYR A 867 20.05 -33.23 20.85
N LEU A 868 20.68 -34.40 20.98
CA LEU A 868 20.63 -35.24 22.17
C LEU A 868 21.87 -35.02 23.03
N PHE A 869 21.69 -34.86 24.33
CA PHE A 869 22.76 -34.66 25.30
C PHE A 869 22.35 -35.20 26.68
N GLY A 870 23.30 -35.27 27.61
CA GLY A 870 23.06 -35.76 28.96
C GLY A 870 23.82 -37.05 29.26
N THR A 871 23.25 -37.86 30.16
CA THR A 871 23.79 -39.16 30.57
C THR A 871 22.86 -40.29 30.12
N PRO A 872 23.31 -41.56 30.15
CA PRO A 872 22.42 -42.71 29.89
C PRO A 872 21.21 -42.79 30.83
N GLN A 873 21.28 -42.17 32.02
CA GLN A 873 20.19 -42.13 33.00
C GLN A 873 19.29 -40.90 32.82
N GLU A 874 19.85 -39.78 32.37
CA GLU A 874 19.15 -38.50 32.18
C GLU A 874 19.45 -37.96 30.78
N THR A 875 18.63 -38.35 29.80
CA THR A 875 18.76 -37.85 28.42
C THR A 875 17.91 -36.58 28.24
N HIS A 876 18.46 -35.60 27.53
CA HIS A 876 17.82 -34.32 27.22
C HIS A 876 17.80 -34.10 25.70
N MET A 877 16.93 -33.20 25.24
CA MET A 877 16.90 -32.80 23.84
C MET A 877 16.64 -31.29 23.68
N ASP A 878 17.29 -30.67 22.69
CA ASP A 878 17.14 -29.24 22.34
C ASP A 878 17.00 -29.09 20.82
N HIS A 879 16.02 -28.30 20.37
CA HIS A 879 15.68 -28.12 18.96
C HIS A 879 16.81 -27.47 18.18
N ILE A 880 17.23 -28.03 17.04
CA ILE A 880 18.32 -27.46 16.24
C ILE A 880 17.79 -26.28 15.42
N LEU A 881 18.30 -25.08 15.69
CA LEU A 881 17.82 -23.84 15.10
C LEU A 881 18.52 -23.54 13.76
N LEU A 882 17.95 -24.04 12.66
CA LEU A 882 18.58 -23.96 11.33
C LEU A 882 18.12 -22.76 10.48
N HIS A 883 16.96 -22.18 10.75
CA HIS A 883 16.40 -21.05 10.00
C HIS A 883 15.63 -20.12 10.93
N SER A 884 15.45 -18.85 10.53
CA SER A 884 14.75 -17.80 11.29
C SER A 884 13.60 -17.20 10.47
N PRO A 885 12.41 -16.92 11.07
CA PRO A 885 12.04 -17.13 12.48
C PRO A 885 11.96 -18.63 12.88
N ASN A 886 11.91 -18.95 14.17
CA ASN A 886 11.78 -20.33 14.64
C ASN A 886 11.16 -20.44 16.05
N VAL A 887 11.18 -21.62 16.65
CA VAL A 887 10.74 -21.89 18.02
C VAL A 887 11.87 -22.59 18.78
N HIS A 888 12.13 -22.13 20.01
CA HIS A 888 13.02 -22.80 20.95
C HIS A 888 12.22 -23.87 21.70
N LEU A 889 12.55 -25.14 21.47
CA LEU A 889 11.96 -26.28 22.16
C LEU A 889 13.08 -27.08 22.85
N THR A 890 13.03 -27.19 24.17
CA THR A 890 13.96 -28.06 24.91
C THR A 890 13.21 -28.88 25.96
N ALA A 891 13.65 -30.13 26.17
CA ALA A 891 13.07 -31.06 27.11
C ALA A 891 14.12 -31.78 27.96
N SER A 892 13.88 -31.83 29.27
CA SER A 892 14.68 -32.57 30.24
C SER A 892 14.16 -33.99 30.44
N GLN A 893 15.05 -34.99 30.59
CA GLN A 893 14.69 -36.36 30.98
C GLN A 893 13.68 -37.01 30.03
N VAL A 894 13.93 -36.91 28.73
CA VAL A 894 13.13 -37.59 27.72
C VAL A 894 13.38 -39.10 27.75
N LYS A 895 12.35 -39.89 27.47
CA LYS A 895 12.46 -41.34 27.41
C LYS A 895 12.57 -41.79 25.95
N LEU A 896 13.65 -42.50 25.63
CA LEU A 896 13.89 -43.04 24.31
C LEU A 896 13.55 -44.54 24.29
N ASP A 897 12.64 -44.93 23.40
CA ASP A 897 12.34 -46.33 23.08
C ASP A 897 12.79 -46.58 21.64
N LEU A 898 13.99 -47.13 21.48
CA LEU A 898 14.78 -47.12 20.26
C LEU A 898 15.25 -48.54 19.90
N THR A 899 15.20 -48.87 18.60
CA THR A 899 15.66 -50.15 18.05
C THR A 899 16.67 -49.91 16.89
N PRO A 900 17.93 -50.38 17.02
CA PRO A 900 18.53 -50.98 18.22
C PRO A 900 18.70 -49.97 19.36
N SER A 901 18.69 -50.44 20.61
CA SER A 901 18.94 -49.59 21.77
C SER A 901 20.36 -48.99 21.71
N LEU A 902 20.49 -47.70 22.02
CA LEU A 902 21.75 -46.97 22.01
C LEU A 902 22.20 -46.70 23.47
N PRO A 903 23.38 -47.18 23.89
CA PRO A 903 23.85 -47.02 25.27
C PRO A 903 24.31 -45.59 25.60
N ASP A 904 24.75 -44.84 24.59
CA ASP A 904 25.07 -43.40 24.69
C ASP A 904 24.50 -42.68 23.47
N VAL A 905 23.71 -41.65 23.74
CA VAL A 905 23.05 -40.79 22.75
C VAL A 905 23.55 -39.35 22.80
N SER A 906 24.46 -39.04 23.71
CA SER A 906 25.03 -37.70 23.84
C SER A 906 25.81 -37.31 22.58
N GLY A 907 25.57 -36.11 22.06
CA GLY A 907 26.16 -35.61 20.81
C GLY A 907 25.50 -36.14 19.53
N LYS A 908 24.45 -36.96 19.62
CA LYS A 908 23.70 -37.46 18.46
C LYS A 908 22.54 -36.54 18.08
N VAL A 909 21.95 -36.74 16.91
CA VAL A 909 20.80 -35.98 16.42
C VAL A 909 19.56 -36.86 16.36
N LEU A 910 18.46 -36.38 16.92
CA LEU A 910 17.13 -36.99 16.85
C LEU A 910 16.25 -36.21 15.88
N ILE A 911 15.61 -36.87 14.93
CA ILE A 911 14.67 -36.26 13.98
C ILE A 911 13.27 -36.78 14.23
N LEU A 912 12.33 -35.85 14.38
CA LEU A 912 10.90 -36.12 14.48
C LEU A 912 10.28 -36.21 13.08
N GLU A 913 10.25 -37.40 12.51
CA GLU A 913 9.91 -37.65 11.09
C GLU A 913 8.51 -37.16 10.68
N ALA A 914 7.55 -37.13 11.62
CA ALA A 914 6.18 -36.69 11.37
C ALA A 914 5.99 -35.18 11.56
N GLN A 915 6.94 -34.49 12.19
CA GLN A 915 6.87 -33.07 12.51
C GLN A 915 7.57 -32.31 11.40
N ARG A 916 6.79 -31.95 10.38
CA ARG A 916 7.26 -31.25 9.19
C ARG A 916 7.50 -29.77 9.48
N GLU A 917 8.69 -29.42 9.97
CA GLU A 917 9.00 -28.06 10.43
C GLU A 917 8.74 -27.00 9.36
N ASN A 918 9.18 -27.22 8.12
CA ASN A 918 8.93 -26.31 7.00
C ASN A 918 7.43 -26.00 6.74
N LEU A 919 6.50 -26.84 7.20
CA LEU A 919 5.05 -26.64 7.06
C LEU A 919 4.41 -26.03 8.33
N MET A 920 5.15 -25.96 9.43
CA MET A 920 4.66 -25.47 10.74
C MET A 920 5.12 -24.04 11.05
N GLN A 921 6.04 -23.50 10.26
CA GLN A 921 6.60 -22.17 10.48
C GLN A 921 5.76 -21.09 9.77
N PRO A 922 5.69 -19.86 10.33
CA PRO A 922 6.22 -19.46 11.63
C PRO A 922 5.30 -19.81 12.80
N PHE A 923 5.87 -20.19 13.94
CA PHE A 923 5.12 -20.30 15.21
C PHE A 923 4.78 -18.91 15.78
N THR A 924 3.56 -18.75 16.31
CA THR A 924 3.05 -17.49 16.86
C THR A 924 2.17 -17.74 18.09
N VAL A 925 1.68 -16.67 18.73
CA VAL A 925 0.74 -16.80 19.86
C VAL A 925 -0.55 -17.55 19.48
N ASN A 926 -0.96 -17.46 18.21
CA ASN A 926 -2.15 -18.13 17.65
C ASN A 926 -1.81 -19.48 16.98
N HIS A 927 -0.53 -19.74 16.69
CA HIS A 927 -0.04 -20.98 16.11
C HIS A 927 1.10 -21.56 16.96
N GLN A 928 0.74 -22.37 17.96
CA GLN A 928 1.69 -22.88 18.96
C GLN A 928 2.13 -24.33 18.64
N PRO A 929 3.33 -24.75 19.10
CA PRO A 929 3.83 -26.11 18.92
C PRO A 929 3.15 -27.12 19.88
N ILE A 930 1.84 -27.32 19.74
CA ILE A 930 1.02 -28.14 20.66
C ILE A 930 1.47 -29.62 20.76
N PHE A 931 2.22 -30.11 19.75
CA PHE A 931 2.78 -31.46 19.75
C PHE A 931 3.90 -31.63 20.80
N PHE A 932 4.52 -30.53 21.25
CA PHE A 932 5.59 -30.52 22.24
C PHE A 932 5.00 -30.29 23.65
N SER A 933 4.18 -31.25 24.10
CA SER A 933 3.43 -31.18 25.36
C SER A 933 3.76 -32.34 26.30
N PRO A 934 3.47 -32.21 27.61
CA PRO A 934 3.83 -33.25 28.59
C PRO A 934 3.28 -34.63 28.21
N ASN A 935 4.09 -35.67 28.38
CA ASN A 935 3.77 -37.06 28.07
C ASN A 935 3.49 -37.36 26.57
N ALA A 936 3.73 -36.42 25.65
CA ALA A 936 3.61 -36.68 24.22
C ALA A 936 4.66 -37.71 23.77
N THR A 937 4.24 -38.69 22.98
CA THR A 937 5.14 -39.70 22.39
C THR A 937 5.21 -39.49 20.88
N LEU A 938 6.40 -39.21 20.39
CA LEU A 938 6.67 -38.77 19.02
C LEU A 938 7.58 -39.79 18.33
N LYS A 939 7.31 -40.09 17.05
CA LYS A 939 8.17 -40.98 16.25
C LYS A 939 9.50 -40.29 16.00
N ALA A 940 10.58 -41.03 16.21
CA ALA A 940 11.93 -40.50 16.17
C ALA A 940 12.90 -41.44 15.43
N SER A 941 13.82 -40.82 14.70
CA SER A 941 14.98 -41.45 14.09
C SER A 941 16.24 -40.81 14.67
N VAL A 942 17.25 -41.60 15.01
CA VAL A 942 18.53 -41.10 15.55
C VAL A 942 19.63 -41.27 14.52
N TYR A 943 20.48 -40.25 14.40
CA TYR A 943 21.62 -40.15 13.49
C TYR A 943 22.88 -39.74 14.26
N ASP A 944 24.06 -40.13 13.78
CA ASP A 944 25.33 -39.70 14.39
C ASP A 944 25.59 -38.19 14.22
N ALA A 945 25.03 -37.58 13.18
CA ALA A 945 25.08 -36.14 12.93
C ALA A 945 23.84 -35.71 12.13
N LEU A 946 23.61 -34.40 12.03
CA LEU A 946 22.52 -33.84 11.24
C LEU A 946 22.70 -34.25 9.76
N PRO A 947 21.70 -34.91 9.13
CA PRO A 947 21.71 -35.23 7.70
C PRO A 947 21.91 -33.99 6.83
N THR A 948 22.87 -34.04 5.91
CA THR A 948 22.99 -33.01 4.87
C THR A 948 22.09 -33.34 3.69
N ARG A 949 21.64 -32.31 2.95
CA ARG A 949 20.74 -32.44 1.79
C ARG A 949 21.25 -33.40 0.71
N ASP A 950 22.56 -33.54 0.57
CA ASP A 950 23.21 -34.40 -0.43
C ASP A 950 23.48 -35.83 0.06
N SER A 951 23.26 -36.09 1.35
CA SER A 951 23.43 -37.42 1.94
C SER A 951 22.08 -38.14 2.04
N LYS A 952 22.07 -39.46 1.82
CA LYS A 952 20.97 -40.35 2.23
C LYS A 952 21.40 -41.12 3.49
N PRO A 953 21.58 -40.46 4.64
CA PRO A 953 22.03 -41.15 5.83
C PRO A 953 20.91 -42.08 6.30
N VAL A 954 21.30 -43.30 6.67
CA VAL A 954 20.40 -44.27 7.28
C VAL A 954 20.41 -43.99 8.79
N PRO A 955 19.24 -43.92 9.45
CA PRO A 955 19.22 -43.75 10.89
C PRO A 955 19.93 -44.92 11.58
N ILE A 956 20.76 -44.61 12.57
CA ILE A 956 21.46 -45.63 13.37
C ILE A 956 20.51 -46.36 14.32
N SER A 957 19.37 -45.73 14.62
CA SER A 957 18.26 -46.32 15.36
C SER A 957 16.95 -45.59 15.06
N THR A 958 15.82 -46.29 15.17
CA THR A 958 14.48 -45.71 15.01
C THR A 958 13.57 -46.14 16.15
N GLY A 959 12.51 -45.37 16.42
CA GLY A 959 11.57 -45.68 17.48
C GLY A 959 10.75 -44.46 17.90
N THR A 960 10.66 -44.20 19.20
CA THR A 960 9.92 -43.07 19.75
C THR A 960 10.68 -42.33 20.84
N VAL A 961 10.42 -41.04 20.96
CA VAL A 961 10.76 -40.22 22.12
C VAL A 961 9.48 -39.85 22.86
N THR A 962 9.45 -40.08 24.17
CA THR A 962 8.38 -39.63 25.05
C THR A 962 8.87 -38.46 25.88
N LEU A 963 8.16 -37.33 25.77
CA LEU A 963 8.41 -36.12 26.56
C LEU A 963 8.04 -36.34 28.04
N PRO A 964 8.72 -35.67 28.99
CA PRO A 964 8.44 -35.79 30.42
C PRO A 964 6.98 -35.46 30.77
N THR A 965 6.47 -36.04 31.85
CA THR A 965 5.13 -35.74 32.39
C THR A 965 5.06 -34.38 33.07
N ASP A 966 6.18 -33.91 33.60
CA ASP A 966 6.25 -32.66 34.35
C ASP A 966 6.49 -31.50 33.41
N ILE A 967 5.56 -30.53 33.37
CA ILE A 967 5.66 -29.38 32.45
C ILE A 967 6.89 -28.50 32.74
N GLY A 968 7.40 -28.46 33.98
CA GLY A 968 8.61 -27.73 34.35
C GLY A 968 9.90 -28.29 33.72
N LYS A 969 9.82 -29.47 33.09
CA LYS A 969 10.92 -30.07 32.33
C LYS A 969 10.86 -29.75 30.83
N LEU A 970 9.85 -29.01 30.38
CA LEU A 970 9.70 -28.53 29.01
C LEU A 970 9.87 -27.02 28.98
N PHE A 971 10.60 -26.51 28.00
CA PHE A 971 10.65 -25.08 27.68
C PHE A 971 10.30 -24.88 26.22
N VAL A 972 9.36 -23.96 26.00
CA VAL A 972 8.82 -23.59 24.69
C VAL A 972 8.82 -22.07 24.59
N ASP A 973 9.57 -21.54 23.65
CA ASP A 973 9.57 -20.12 23.33
C ASP A 973 9.56 -19.88 21.83
N PHE A 974 8.50 -19.27 21.33
CA PHE A 974 8.37 -18.78 19.95
C PHE A 974 8.28 -17.25 19.89
N ASN A 975 8.41 -16.58 21.04
CA ASN A 975 8.30 -15.12 21.16
C ASN A 975 9.68 -14.49 21.31
N PHE A 976 10.44 -14.81 22.36
CA PHE A 976 11.74 -14.18 22.62
C PHE A 976 12.77 -14.53 21.55
N ILE A 977 12.81 -15.79 21.12
CA ILE A 977 13.70 -16.24 20.03
C ILE A 977 13.51 -15.45 18.72
N ASN A 978 12.27 -15.07 18.42
CA ASN A 978 11.89 -14.29 17.23
C ASN A 978 11.74 -12.80 17.51
N LEU A 979 11.92 -12.39 18.76
CA LEU A 979 11.61 -11.03 19.18
C LEU A 979 12.51 -10.08 18.41
N PRO A 980 11.98 -9.06 17.74
CA PRO A 980 12.81 -8.12 17.00
C PRO A 980 13.75 -7.26 17.87
N ALA A 981 13.90 -7.54 19.16
CA ALA A 981 14.01 -6.55 20.22
C ALA A 981 14.95 -5.38 19.93
N ALA A 982 14.35 -4.19 19.98
CA ALA A 982 14.81 -3.10 20.82
C ALA A 982 13.53 -2.43 21.35
N THR A 983 13.36 -2.41 22.68
CA THR A 983 12.27 -1.73 23.37
C THR A 983 12.09 -0.32 22.81
N GLU A 984 10.85 0.15 22.67
CA GLU A 984 10.55 1.54 22.30
C GLU A 984 11.14 2.49 23.35
N ILE A 985 12.39 2.92 23.16
CA ILE A 985 12.93 4.10 23.84
C ILE A 985 12.46 5.30 23.01
N HIS A 986 11.20 5.68 23.19
CA HIS A 986 10.70 6.95 22.67
C HIS A 986 11.27 8.10 23.51
N ILE A 987 12.12 8.93 22.90
CA ILE A 987 12.42 10.27 23.40
C ILE A 987 11.94 11.26 22.34
N SER A 988 10.72 11.78 22.49
CA SER A 988 10.27 12.95 21.72
C SER A 988 10.52 14.22 22.54
N SER A 989 11.08 15.26 21.90
CA SER A 989 11.29 16.57 22.52
C SER A 989 10.43 17.64 21.86
N THR A 990 9.64 18.37 22.63
CA THR A 990 9.09 19.69 22.24
C THR A 990 9.08 20.64 23.45
N GLN A 991 10.05 21.57 23.43
CA GLN A 991 10.21 22.89 24.09
C GLN A 991 9.69 23.23 25.52
N ALA A 992 10.66 23.76 26.30
CA ALA A 992 10.69 24.99 27.13
C ALA A 992 10.22 25.00 28.62
N GLY A 993 11.21 24.85 29.52
CA GLY A 993 11.47 25.74 30.69
C GLY A 993 10.88 25.38 32.06
N ILE A 994 11.76 25.19 33.09
CA ILE A 994 11.67 25.51 34.55
C ILE A 994 12.74 24.67 35.36
N PRO A 995 13.27 25.12 36.54
CA PRO A 995 14.67 24.91 36.91
C PRO A 995 15.00 23.74 37.88
N ASP A 996 16.16 23.11 37.61
CA ASP A 996 17.11 22.20 38.31
C ASP A 996 16.93 21.74 39.79
N ALA A 997 16.10 22.39 40.60
CA ALA A 997 16.08 22.15 42.05
C ALA A 997 15.37 20.84 42.46
N VAL A 998 14.45 20.31 41.64
CA VAL A 998 13.65 19.10 41.96
C VAL A 998 14.36 17.80 41.54
N ALA A 999 15.03 17.79 40.38
CA ALA A 999 15.80 16.64 39.90
C ALA A 999 16.99 16.31 40.83
N THR A 1000 17.66 17.34 41.36
CA THR A 1000 18.76 17.19 42.31
C THR A 1000 18.32 16.56 43.64
N ALA A 1001 17.07 16.77 44.07
CA ALA A 1001 16.53 16.17 45.28
C ALA A 1001 16.16 14.69 45.10
N ALA A 1002 15.62 14.31 43.93
CA ALA A 1002 15.28 12.92 43.61
C ALA A 1002 16.53 12.03 43.44
N VAL A 1003 17.57 12.54 42.77
CA VAL A 1003 18.86 11.86 42.63
C VAL A 1003 19.58 11.73 43.98
N LYS A 1004 19.48 12.74 44.87
CA LYS A 1004 20.01 12.65 46.24
C LYS A 1004 19.27 11.63 47.11
N LEU A 1005 17.95 11.49 46.96
CA LEU A 1005 17.18 10.48 47.70
C LEU A 1005 17.53 9.05 47.24
N PHE A 1006 17.75 8.85 45.93
CA PHE A 1006 18.14 7.56 45.36
C PHE A 1006 19.58 7.16 45.71
N ASN A 1007 20.54 8.11 45.65
CA ASN A 1007 21.93 7.87 46.04
C ASN A 1007 22.11 7.65 47.54
N ALA A 1008 21.19 8.15 48.38
CA ALA A 1008 21.20 7.90 49.83
C ALA A 1008 20.79 6.45 50.21
N GLN A 1009 20.08 5.72 49.34
CA GLN A 1009 19.63 4.36 49.62
C GLN A 1009 20.52 3.25 49.04
N LYS A 1010 21.30 3.51 47.98
CA LYS A 1010 22.29 2.57 47.43
C LYS A 1010 23.52 3.29 46.83
N PRO A 1011 24.57 3.54 47.62
CA PRO A 1011 25.74 4.35 47.20
C PRO A 1011 26.71 3.64 46.23
N SER A 1012 26.45 2.39 45.84
CA SER A 1012 27.36 1.56 45.02
C SER A 1012 26.96 1.43 43.55
N ILE A 1013 25.91 2.12 43.09
CA ILE A 1013 25.48 2.09 41.69
C ILE A 1013 26.04 3.32 40.99
N THR A 1014 27.00 3.12 40.10
CA THR A 1014 27.40 4.13 39.11
C THR A 1014 26.41 4.04 37.96
N TRP A 1015 25.58 5.06 37.82
CA TRP A 1015 24.62 5.13 36.72
C TRP A 1015 25.35 5.65 35.48
N ASP A 1016 25.15 4.99 34.34
CA ASP A 1016 25.55 5.53 33.03
C ASP A 1016 24.90 6.92 32.87
N ASP A 1017 25.68 7.90 32.39
CA ASP A 1017 25.24 9.26 32.09
C ASP A 1017 23.97 9.26 31.24
N ASN A 1018 23.73 8.23 30.42
CA ASN A 1018 22.50 8.07 29.64
C ASN A 1018 21.25 7.79 30.49
N VAL A 1019 21.36 7.04 31.59
CA VAL A 1019 20.23 6.74 32.49
C VAL A 1019 19.94 7.94 33.38
N VAL A 1020 20.98 8.62 33.86
CA VAL A 1020 20.86 9.88 34.61
C VAL A 1020 20.25 10.97 33.72
N ASN A 1021 20.67 11.08 32.46
CA ASN A 1021 20.10 12.03 31.49
C ASN A 1021 18.65 11.68 31.10
N SER A 1022 18.30 10.40 31.03
CA SER A 1022 16.92 9.95 30.74
C SER A 1022 15.97 10.23 31.91
N ILE A 1023 16.42 10.00 33.15
CA ILE A 1023 15.67 10.35 34.37
C ILE A 1023 15.58 11.87 34.52
N ASN A 1024 16.65 12.62 34.24
CA ASN A 1024 16.65 14.08 34.29
C ASN A 1024 15.69 14.70 33.27
N ARG A 1025 15.53 14.11 32.07
CA ARG A 1025 14.55 14.53 31.06
C ARG A 1025 13.10 14.19 31.41
N LEU A 1026 12.87 13.07 32.12
CA LEU A 1026 11.56 12.65 32.60
C LEU A 1026 11.04 13.54 33.74
N VAL A 1027 11.94 13.96 34.64
CA VAL A 1027 11.59 14.75 35.83
C VAL A 1027 11.46 16.25 35.51
N SER A 1028 12.12 16.75 34.46
CA SER A 1028 12.07 18.17 34.08
C SER A 1028 10.73 18.63 33.47
N ASN A 1029 9.84 17.72 33.09
CA ASN A 1029 8.67 18.01 32.24
C ASN A 1029 7.30 17.81 32.90
N ALA A 1030 7.23 17.51 34.20
CA ALA A 1030 5.96 17.24 34.89
C ALA A 1030 5.45 18.47 35.66
N GLY A 1031 4.63 19.30 35.01
CA GLY A 1031 3.60 20.07 35.69
C GLY A 1031 2.45 19.14 36.08
N ASP A 1032 1.97 19.28 37.32
CA ASP A 1032 0.92 18.50 37.99
C ASP A 1032 0.04 17.61 37.08
N CYS A 1033 0.32 16.31 37.00
CA CYS A 1033 -0.70 15.33 36.63
C CYS A 1033 -0.40 13.91 37.12
N LYS A 1034 -1.48 13.21 37.53
CA LYS A 1034 -1.51 11.80 37.95
C LYS A 1034 -0.92 10.86 36.89
N ILE A 1035 0.00 10.00 37.30
CA ILE A 1035 0.43 8.83 36.53
C ILE A 1035 -0.77 7.89 36.38
N THR A 1036 -1.27 7.72 35.15
CA THR A 1036 -2.25 6.70 34.80
C THR A 1036 -1.59 5.75 33.81
N LEU A 1037 -1.41 4.49 34.20
CA LEU A 1037 -0.85 3.43 33.36
C LEU A 1037 -1.92 3.00 32.34
N GLY A 1038 -1.80 3.47 31.10
CA GLY A 1038 -2.69 3.12 30.00
C GLY A 1038 -2.18 1.93 29.18
N SER A 1039 -3.07 1.01 28.83
CA SER A 1039 -2.83 -0.16 27.99
C SER A 1039 -3.00 0.16 26.49
N TYR A 1040 -2.02 -0.20 25.65
CA TYR A 1040 -2.12 -0.21 24.18
C TYR A 1040 -2.15 -1.65 23.66
N ASN A 1041 -3.01 -1.96 22.69
CA ASN A 1041 -3.30 -3.33 22.25
C ASN A 1041 -3.43 -3.37 20.71
N GLU A 1042 -2.71 -4.26 20.03
CA GLU A 1042 -2.84 -4.50 18.57
C GLU A 1042 -4.06 -5.41 18.28
N HIS A 1043 -4.84 -5.08 17.25
CA HIS A 1043 -6.27 -5.40 17.07
C HIS A 1043 -6.66 -6.87 16.81
N GLN A 1044 -7.69 -7.37 17.52
CA GLN A 1044 -9.04 -7.66 16.98
C GLN A 1044 -10.07 -7.82 18.12
N GLY A 1045 -11.35 -7.63 17.78
CA GLY A 1045 -12.45 -7.26 18.69
C GLY A 1045 -12.86 -8.27 19.77
N GLN A 1046 -13.41 -7.68 20.83
CA GLN A 1046 -14.11 -8.23 22.00
C GLN A 1046 -13.28 -8.73 23.20
N GLY A 1047 -13.40 -7.97 24.31
CA GLY A 1047 -13.08 -8.42 25.67
C GLY A 1047 -11.89 -7.70 26.30
N GLU A 1048 -12.14 -7.02 27.42
CA GLU A 1048 -11.15 -6.32 28.26
C GLU A 1048 -9.88 -7.15 28.58
N GLY A 1049 -8.72 -6.47 28.51
CA GLY A 1049 -7.50 -6.83 29.26
C GLY A 1049 -6.43 -7.66 28.51
N VAL A 1050 -5.40 -7.01 27.93
CA VAL A 1050 -4.27 -7.72 27.29
C VAL A 1050 -2.85 -7.20 27.64
N VAL A 1051 -2.63 -5.99 28.18
CA VAL A 1051 -1.25 -5.57 28.53
C VAL A 1051 -0.68 -6.27 29.79
N ILE A 1052 -1.52 -6.97 30.55
CA ILE A 1052 -1.09 -7.87 31.65
C ILE A 1052 -1.04 -9.35 31.20
N ARG A 1053 -1.31 -9.67 29.92
CA ARG A 1053 -1.38 -11.07 29.44
C ARG A 1053 -0.10 -11.64 28.82
N SER A 1054 0.88 -10.81 28.44
CA SER A 1054 2.18 -11.30 27.95
C SER A 1054 3.05 -11.93 29.04
N LEU A 1055 2.69 -11.71 30.32
CA LEU A 1055 3.38 -12.26 31.50
C LEU A 1055 2.54 -13.29 32.27
N SER A 1056 1.24 -13.46 31.98
CA SER A 1056 0.37 -14.37 32.73
C SER A 1056 0.21 -15.78 32.15
N ARG A 1057 0.89 -16.11 31.04
CA ARG A 1057 0.99 -17.49 30.51
C ARG A 1057 2.22 -18.27 30.98
N PHE A 1058 3.05 -17.69 31.85
CA PHE A 1058 4.19 -18.36 32.49
C PHE A 1058 3.86 -19.07 33.81
N LEU A 1059 2.59 -19.16 34.19
CA LEU A 1059 2.13 -19.90 35.36
C LEU A 1059 1.00 -20.85 34.94
N GLY A 1060 1.23 -22.16 35.13
CA GLY A 1060 0.20 -23.20 34.96
C GLY A 1060 -0.97 -23.05 35.97
N PRO A 1061 -2.03 -23.86 35.84
CA PRO A 1061 -3.36 -23.51 36.35
C PRO A 1061 -3.55 -23.89 37.82
N THR A 1062 -3.81 -22.92 38.70
CA THR A 1062 -4.45 -23.19 40.01
C THR A 1062 -5.26 -22.01 40.58
N VAL A 1063 -6.59 -22.20 40.59
CA VAL A 1063 -7.59 -21.87 41.63
C VAL A 1063 -7.97 -20.40 41.95
N GLY A 1064 -9.22 -20.04 41.60
CA GLY A 1064 -10.25 -19.43 42.49
C GLY A 1064 -10.23 -17.89 42.75
N PRO A 1065 -11.34 -17.16 42.52
CA PRO A 1065 -11.40 -15.70 42.72
C PRO A 1065 -11.86 -15.35 44.14
N THR A 1066 -11.05 -14.62 44.91
CA THR A 1066 -11.49 -13.63 45.93
C THR A 1066 -10.28 -13.07 46.70
N THR A 1067 -9.82 -11.87 46.33
CA THR A 1067 -9.28 -10.81 47.21
C THR A 1067 -8.67 -9.70 46.36
N SER A 1068 -9.01 -8.44 46.64
CA SER A 1068 -8.51 -7.28 45.87
C SER A 1068 -7.08 -6.92 46.25
N LEU A 1069 -6.32 -6.37 45.30
CA LEU A 1069 -4.91 -5.94 45.46
C LEU A 1069 -4.71 -4.92 46.60
N ALA A 1070 -5.76 -4.20 47.00
CA ALA A 1070 -5.73 -3.21 48.07
C ALA A 1070 -5.51 -3.82 49.47
N GLU A 1071 -5.97 -5.05 49.70
CA GLU A 1071 -5.77 -5.75 50.98
C GLU A 1071 -4.35 -6.34 51.10
N ARG A 1072 -3.68 -6.62 49.97
CA ARG A 1072 -2.30 -7.13 49.96
C ARG A 1072 -1.23 -6.06 50.21
N LEU A 1073 -1.59 -4.78 50.11
CA LEU A 1073 -0.68 -3.65 50.27
C LEU A 1073 -0.76 -2.97 51.65
N GLY A 1074 -1.64 -3.43 52.55
CA GLY A 1074 -1.69 -2.94 53.93
C GLY A 1074 -2.08 -1.46 54.08
N ILE A 1075 -2.84 -0.90 53.13
CA ILE A 1075 -3.24 0.51 53.15
C ILE A 1075 -4.64 0.64 53.78
N SER A 1076 -4.72 1.22 54.99
CA SER A 1076 -6.01 1.53 55.62
C SER A 1076 -6.49 2.91 55.18
N PHE A 1077 -7.71 3.00 54.63
CA PHE A 1077 -8.40 4.29 54.49
C PHE A 1077 -9.19 4.60 55.76
N GLY A 1078 -8.78 5.67 56.45
CA GLY A 1078 -9.52 6.21 57.59
C GLY A 1078 -10.84 6.82 57.15
N THR A 1079 -11.93 6.36 57.75
CA THR A 1079 -13.30 6.82 57.56
C THR A 1079 -13.70 7.94 58.52
N SER A 1080 -14.42 8.94 58.01
CA SER A 1080 -15.49 9.69 58.69
C SER A 1080 -16.53 10.02 57.60
N GLY A 1081 -17.68 9.34 57.47
CA GLY A 1081 -18.89 9.36 58.33
C GLY A 1081 -19.76 10.57 57.93
N ALA A 1082 -21.00 10.49 57.43
CA ALA A 1082 -22.15 9.61 57.66
C ALA A 1082 -23.11 9.62 56.41
N LEU A 1083 -23.68 8.48 55.96
CA LEU A 1083 -25.08 7.96 56.15
C LEU A 1083 -26.19 9.02 55.92
N ILE A 1084 -27.21 8.84 55.07
CA ILE A 1084 -28.36 7.89 55.18
C ILE A 1084 -29.10 7.68 53.82
N GLN A 1085 -29.43 6.40 53.56
CA GLN A 1085 -30.57 5.71 52.88
C GLN A 1085 -31.58 6.37 51.89
N ASN A 1086 -31.74 5.69 50.74
CA ASN A 1086 -32.95 5.04 50.18
C ASN A 1086 -34.37 5.57 50.52
N GLN A 1087 -35.15 6.01 49.51
CA GLN A 1087 -36.38 5.38 48.98
C GLN A 1087 -37.31 6.35 48.19
N SER A 1088 -37.94 5.75 47.16
CA SER A 1088 -39.11 6.10 46.35
C SER A 1088 -40.14 7.17 46.77
N ALA A 1089 -40.74 7.78 45.72
CA ALA A 1089 -42.17 8.07 45.49
C ALA A 1089 -42.64 9.55 45.50
N SER A 1090 -43.23 9.93 44.35
CA SER A 1090 -44.50 10.66 44.14
C SER A 1090 -44.68 12.14 44.56
N THR A 1091 -44.88 12.97 43.51
CA THR A 1091 -45.96 13.96 43.28
C THR A 1091 -46.08 15.28 44.06
N VAL A 1092 -46.16 16.36 43.25
CA VAL A 1092 -47.04 17.57 43.30
C VAL A 1092 -46.48 18.89 43.88
N SER A 1093 -46.29 19.82 42.92
CA SER A 1093 -46.47 21.29 42.85
C SER A 1093 -46.18 22.22 44.04
N SER A 1094 -45.42 23.30 43.79
CA SER A 1094 -45.99 24.61 43.40
C SER A 1094 -44.92 25.74 43.37
N ASN A 1095 -45.13 26.68 42.45
CA ASN A 1095 -44.67 28.08 42.40
C ASN A 1095 -43.27 28.43 41.84
N ALA A 1096 -43.30 28.93 40.59
CA ALA A 1096 -42.36 29.85 39.95
C ALA A 1096 -42.49 31.29 40.57
N PRO A 1097 -41.70 32.35 40.22
CA PRO A 1097 -41.09 32.60 38.90
C PRO A 1097 -39.74 33.38 38.84
N THR A 1098 -39.33 33.59 37.59
CA THR A 1098 -38.67 34.78 36.99
C THR A 1098 -37.13 34.90 36.88
N SER A 1099 -36.74 34.97 35.59
CA SER A 1099 -35.80 35.90 34.93
C SER A 1099 -34.29 35.73 35.11
N LEU A 1100 -33.68 35.09 34.11
CA LEU A 1100 -32.34 35.42 33.61
C LEU A 1100 -32.51 36.26 32.34
N GLN A 1101 -32.10 37.53 32.42
CA GLN A 1101 -31.94 38.43 31.29
C GLN A 1101 -30.57 38.23 30.63
N PHE A 1102 -30.61 38.39 29.31
CA PHE A 1102 -29.56 38.23 28.33
C PHE A 1102 -28.65 39.46 28.17
N LYS A 1103 -27.51 39.21 27.48
CA LYS A 1103 -26.82 40.05 26.45
C LYS A 1103 -25.83 41.16 26.92
N PRO A 1104 -24.99 41.74 26.01
CA PRO A 1104 -24.37 41.22 24.76
C PRO A 1104 -22.91 41.71 24.52
N MET A 1105 -22.18 41.16 23.52
CA MET A 1105 -21.73 41.85 22.28
C MET A 1105 -20.54 41.18 21.57
N ASP A 1106 -20.75 40.97 20.25
CA ASP A 1106 -19.89 41.27 19.09
C ASP A 1106 -18.35 41.23 19.22
N LEU A 1107 -17.74 40.22 18.59
CA LEU A 1107 -17.01 40.33 17.30
C LEU A 1107 -16.62 38.94 16.79
#